data_AF-A0A3N7ET49-F1
#
_entry.id   AF-A0A3N7ET49-F1
#
_cell.length_a   1.000
_cell.length_b   1.000
_cell.length_c   1.000
_cell.angle_alpha   90.00
_cell.angle_beta   90.00
_cell.angle_gamma   90.00
#
_symmetry.space_group_name_H-M   'P 1'
#
loop_
_entity.id
_entity.type
_entity.pdbx_description
1 polymer ?
#
loop_
_entity_poly.entity_id
_entity_poly.type
_entity_poly.pdbx_seq_one_letter_code
_entity_poly.pdbx_strand_id
1 'polypeptide(L)'
;MHFPKLSTTREEYQDHILAQLKDLDTVIFFDTGLFSQMFKLHTDARKEFYSWFNSPDQKPRVKITSWSMQEYNERASTGQLKGYLDGVDKLGTIQKLLENMSSFLNMYYNQEVNKGSYPDKEAFMADVELVKKTFNKIKGATKYDTLSIHTLNEEFSKHFQDNVVVSNIFEMISTIKHEAEFRALNNIPPGFFDVTKTDNKYGDLIIWKEILNYAKENNTKSLIFVSNDGKKDIVYYPFVKRGNGKLDEMKDVRLPDPRLVAEFHAYTGSDNLSIISFSSLINFLSDKDPASFRELSGSIQIAKVVKNNAIDSTAPTDPFDFTKENDLVAEFNTSELESIPLEDQNTLESDSNNIIEPVVIKDDLEKEVTPIINDDLDIPSNISVGGYGKFALADGGYENTNTDNGAQIYQLLKANNWYSQNEGINLFRKFPLLEIKDKDLLFVIGRNIYQAGCGNAFEAINFLDELSNQLLLKPIFVSEHILNGIFYEIYFNNANEFRRNKFKADLIGSVFATQTINQFQPSIKFITSALAPFKKWLIIQPNSVAEKAKVEILIEPGTERTSVQEYMITNILINQRSVLLTQELTGDSFTDEFGFTQDVYELRIDLLLKKISERLAIPVSQMELVPIKLLSEEKKPIFSITVDKVIGL
;
A
#
# COMPACT_ATOMS: atom_id res chain seq x y z
N MET A 1 11.43 -19.69 -19.07
CA MET A 1 11.43 -18.22 -19.15
C MET A 1 12.18 -17.81 -20.40
N HIS A 2 11.65 -16.83 -21.13
CA HIS A 2 12.29 -16.27 -22.32
C HIS A 2 13.02 -14.97 -21.97
N PHE A 3 14.07 -14.64 -22.72
CA PHE A 3 14.71 -13.34 -22.62
C PHE A 3 13.76 -12.23 -23.13
N PRO A 4 13.81 -11.01 -22.55
CA PRO A 4 12.99 -9.89 -23.03
C PRO A 4 13.37 -9.53 -24.47
N LYS A 5 12.36 -9.28 -25.31
CA LYS A 5 12.54 -8.78 -26.68
C LYS A 5 12.88 -7.30 -26.58
N LEU A 6 14.16 -6.96 -26.64
CA LEU A 6 14.63 -5.57 -26.44
C LEU A 6 14.28 -4.63 -27.61
N SER A 7 13.97 -5.16 -28.80
CA SER A 7 13.56 -4.32 -29.93
C SER A 7 12.50 -4.97 -30.79
N THR A 8 11.60 -4.18 -31.36
CA THR A 8 10.52 -4.60 -32.27
C THR A 8 10.25 -3.50 -33.30
N THR A 9 9.51 -3.80 -34.36
CA THR A 9 8.90 -2.76 -35.20
C THR A 9 7.47 -2.48 -34.73
N ARG A 10 6.94 -1.29 -35.03
CA ARG A 10 5.54 -0.98 -34.77
C ARG A 10 4.61 -1.90 -35.56
N GLU A 11 4.96 -2.19 -36.81
CA GLU A 11 4.23 -3.12 -37.68
C GLU A 11 4.16 -4.53 -37.08
N GLU A 12 5.29 -5.10 -36.62
CA GLU A 12 5.31 -6.42 -35.98
C GLU A 12 4.41 -6.48 -34.74
N TYR A 13 4.45 -5.44 -33.91
CA TYR A 13 3.61 -5.35 -32.72
C TYR A 13 2.13 -5.26 -33.10
N GLN A 14 1.78 -4.36 -34.02
CA GLN A 14 0.41 -4.16 -34.47
C GLN A 14 -0.16 -5.43 -35.13
N ASP A 15 0.62 -6.08 -36.00
CA ASP A 15 0.22 -7.32 -36.68
C ASP A 15 -0.03 -8.45 -35.69
N HIS A 16 0.80 -8.58 -34.65
CA HIS A 16 0.60 -9.58 -33.60
C HIS A 16 -0.71 -9.36 -32.84
N ILE A 17 -0.97 -8.14 -32.37
CA ILE A 17 -2.22 -7.82 -31.65
C ILE A 17 -3.44 -7.98 -32.56
N LEU A 18 -3.36 -7.52 -33.81
CA LEU A 18 -4.44 -7.67 -34.79
C LEU A 18 -4.72 -9.14 -35.14
N ALA A 19 -3.69 -9.99 -35.15
CA ALA A 19 -3.87 -11.43 -35.32
C ALA A 19 -4.65 -12.03 -34.15
N GLN A 20 -4.28 -11.72 -32.90
CA GLN A 20 -5.00 -12.16 -31.70
C GLN A 20 -6.44 -11.62 -31.63
N LEU A 21 -6.67 -10.36 -32.05
CA LEU A 21 -8.03 -9.79 -32.07
C LEU A 21 -8.94 -10.48 -33.10
N LYS A 22 -8.38 -10.98 -34.20
CA LYS A 22 -9.14 -11.73 -35.24
C LYS A 22 -9.39 -13.18 -34.88
N ASP A 23 -8.46 -13.81 -34.16
CA ASP A 23 -8.55 -15.21 -33.76
C ASP A 23 -9.60 -15.36 -32.67
N LEU A 24 -10.77 -15.93 -33.00
CA LEU A 24 -11.92 -16.06 -32.10
C LEU A 24 -11.62 -16.85 -30.82
N ASP A 25 -10.61 -17.72 -30.83
CA ASP A 25 -10.18 -18.51 -29.66
C ASP A 25 -9.36 -17.68 -28.64
N THR A 26 -8.96 -16.46 -29.01
CA THR A 26 -8.31 -15.53 -28.08
C THR A 26 -9.29 -15.01 -27.05
N VAL A 27 -8.98 -15.16 -25.77
CA VAL A 27 -9.79 -14.58 -24.68
C VAL A 27 -9.32 -13.15 -24.40
N ILE A 28 -10.26 -12.22 -24.20
CA ILE A 28 -9.96 -10.82 -23.86
C ILE A 28 -10.42 -10.54 -22.43
N PHE A 29 -9.49 -10.28 -21.52
CA PHE A 29 -9.79 -9.88 -20.15
C PHE A 29 -9.75 -8.38 -19.96
N PHE A 30 -10.66 -7.84 -19.16
CA PHE A 30 -10.67 -6.45 -18.72
C PHE A 30 -10.45 -6.36 -17.20
N ASP A 31 -9.64 -5.39 -16.79
CA ASP A 31 -9.47 -5.02 -15.38
C ASP A 31 -10.54 -4.01 -14.89
N THR A 32 -10.41 -3.54 -13.65
CA THR A 32 -11.27 -2.48 -13.09
C THR A 32 -11.20 -1.16 -13.85
N GLY A 33 -10.13 -0.92 -14.59
CA GLY A 33 -9.97 0.23 -15.45
C GLY A 33 -11.10 0.36 -16.47
N LEU A 34 -11.74 -0.74 -16.88
CA LEU A 34 -12.91 -0.72 -17.76
C LEU A 34 -14.01 0.20 -17.24
N PHE A 35 -14.41 0.06 -15.97
CA PHE A 35 -15.48 0.85 -15.38
C PHE A 35 -15.12 2.34 -15.37
N SER A 36 -13.89 2.67 -14.94
CA SER A 36 -13.41 4.05 -14.95
C SER A 36 -13.45 4.67 -16.35
N GLN A 37 -13.08 3.91 -17.38
CA GLN A 37 -13.14 4.40 -18.76
C GLN A 37 -14.58 4.60 -19.22
N MET A 38 -15.48 3.65 -18.94
CA MET A 38 -16.89 3.81 -19.28
C MET A 38 -17.51 5.05 -18.62
N PHE A 39 -17.14 5.39 -17.38
CA PHE A 39 -17.57 6.64 -16.74
C PHE A 39 -17.09 7.91 -17.45
N LYS A 40 -15.92 7.86 -18.11
CA LYS A 40 -15.31 9.00 -18.80
C LYS A 40 -15.87 9.22 -20.20
N LEU A 41 -16.43 8.18 -20.81
CA LEU A 41 -17.00 8.24 -22.17
C LEU A 41 -18.39 8.87 -22.18
N HIS A 42 -18.70 9.64 -23.23
CA HIS A 42 -20.06 10.08 -23.51
C HIS A 42 -20.93 8.93 -24.01
N THR A 43 -22.25 9.12 -23.99
CA THR A 43 -23.24 8.06 -24.24
C THR A 43 -23.06 7.35 -25.58
N ASP A 44 -22.80 8.08 -26.67
CA ASP A 44 -22.68 7.46 -27.99
C ASP A 44 -21.40 6.64 -28.15
N ALA A 45 -20.28 7.11 -27.59
CA ALA A 45 -19.05 6.32 -27.49
C ALA A 45 -19.25 5.02 -26.68
N ARG A 46 -20.00 5.07 -25.57
CA ARG A 46 -20.35 3.86 -24.80
C ARG A 46 -21.20 2.88 -25.61
N LYS A 47 -22.19 3.37 -26.37
CA LYS A 47 -23.03 2.51 -27.22
C LYS A 47 -22.21 1.75 -28.26
N GLU A 48 -21.25 2.42 -28.92
CA GLU A 48 -20.33 1.76 -29.86
C GLU A 48 -19.54 0.65 -29.15
N PHE A 49 -19.00 0.95 -27.96
CA PHE A 49 -18.29 -0.06 -27.16
C PHE A 49 -19.20 -1.24 -26.78
N TYR A 50 -20.41 -0.98 -26.27
CA TYR A 50 -21.36 -2.05 -25.90
C TYR A 50 -21.78 -2.88 -27.11
N SER A 51 -21.94 -2.28 -28.29
CA SER A 51 -22.27 -2.97 -29.53
C SER A 51 -21.17 -3.97 -29.90
N TRP A 52 -19.91 -3.55 -29.81
CA TRP A 52 -18.77 -4.43 -30.02
C TRP A 52 -18.67 -5.52 -28.94
N PHE A 53 -18.70 -5.13 -27.66
CA PHE A 53 -18.54 -6.02 -26.51
C PHE A 53 -19.59 -7.14 -26.48
N ASN A 54 -20.84 -6.82 -26.84
CA ASN A 54 -21.96 -7.76 -26.84
C ASN A 54 -22.21 -8.45 -28.18
N SER A 55 -21.37 -8.20 -29.19
CA SER A 55 -21.51 -8.87 -30.49
C SER A 55 -21.35 -10.38 -30.36
N PRO A 56 -21.98 -11.20 -31.23
CA PRO A 56 -21.93 -12.66 -31.14
C PRO A 56 -20.51 -13.24 -31.09
N ASP A 57 -19.57 -12.61 -31.80
CA ASP A 57 -18.18 -13.04 -31.86
C ASP A 57 -17.39 -12.66 -30.61
N GLN A 58 -17.72 -11.53 -29.97
CA GLN A 58 -16.98 -11.02 -28.80
C GLN A 58 -17.56 -11.50 -27.48
N LYS A 59 -18.89 -11.58 -27.34
CA LYS A 59 -19.56 -11.93 -26.08
C LYS A 59 -19.02 -13.23 -25.45
N PRO A 60 -18.70 -14.31 -26.19
CA PRO A 60 -18.15 -15.53 -25.59
C PRO A 60 -16.72 -15.38 -25.04
N ARG A 61 -15.90 -14.51 -25.64
CA ARG A 61 -14.46 -14.38 -25.41
C ARG A 61 -14.06 -13.18 -24.54
N VAL A 62 -14.91 -12.16 -24.41
CA VAL A 62 -14.64 -11.04 -23.49
C VAL A 62 -15.01 -11.44 -22.06
N LYS A 63 -14.11 -11.15 -21.13
CA LYS A 63 -14.23 -11.53 -19.71
C LYS A 63 -13.85 -10.35 -18.82
N ILE A 64 -14.53 -10.25 -17.69
CA ILE A 64 -14.23 -9.30 -16.61
C ILE A 64 -13.94 -10.13 -15.37
N THR A 65 -12.91 -9.77 -14.61
CA THR A 65 -12.61 -10.53 -13.39
C THR A 65 -13.65 -10.29 -12.30
N SER A 66 -13.96 -11.31 -11.49
CA SER A 66 -14.81 -11.19 -10.31
C SER A 66 -14.25 -10.14 -9.34
N TRP A 67 -12.93 -10.08 -9.19
CA TRP A 67 -12.27 -9.03 -8.40
C TRP A 67 -12.53 -7.62 -8.95
N SER A 68 -12.54 -7.45 -10.28
CA SER A 68 -12.88 -6.16 -10.88
C SER A 68 -14.32 -5.74 -10.56
N MET A 69 -15.25 -6.70 -10.58
CA MET A 69 -16.63 -6.46 -10.19
C MET A 69 -16.76 -6.12 -8.69
N GLN A 70 -15.97 -6.76 -7.83
CA GLN A 70 -15.92 -6.49 -6.39
C GLN A 70 -15.46 -5.06 -6.09
N GLU A 71 -14.33 -4.62 -6.69
CA GLU A 71 -13.82 -3.25 -6.54
C GLU A 71 -14.83 -2.20 -7.03
N TYR A 72 -15.52 -2.48 -8.14
CA TYR A 72 -16.58 -1.62 -8.63
C TYR A 72 -17.75 -1.52 -7.63
N ASN A 73 -18.22 -2.67 -7.12
CA ASN A 73 -19.34 -2.74 -6.18
C ASN A 73 -19.02 -2.04 -4.85
N GLU A 74 -17.80 -2.17 -4.35
CA GLU A 74 -17.33 -1.45 -3.15
C GLU A 74 -17.44 0.07 -3.35
N ARG A 75 -16.92 0.59 -4.48
CA ARG A 75 -17.02 2.03 -4.78
C ARG A 75 -18.46 2.49 -5.00
N ALA A 76 -19.31 1.64 -5.60
CA ALA A 76 -20.72 1.93 -5.81
C ALA A 76 -21.49 2.02 -4.49
N SER A 77 -21.31 1.04 -3.60
CA SER A 77 -22.00 0.95 -2.30
C SER A 77 -21.54 2.00 -1.30
N THR A 78 -20.27 2.40 -1.34
CA THR A 78 -19.70 3.45 -0.47
C THR A 78 -19.88 4.87 -1.02
N GLY A 79 -20.52 5.04 -2.18
CA GLY A 79 -20.75 6.35 -2.80
C GLY A 79 -19.48 7.01 -3.38
N GLN A 80 -18.43 6.22 -3.61
CA GLN A 80 -17.12 6.68 -4.08
C GLN A 80 -16.97 6.70 -5.62
N LEU A 81 -18.03 6.42 -6.39
CA LEU A 81 -17.99 6.42 -7.86
C LEU A 81 -17.56 7.76 -8.48
N LYS A 82 -17.74 8.88 -7.76
CA LYS A 82 -17.22 10.20 -8.16
C LYS A 82 -15.70 10.18 -8.38
N GLY A 83 -14.97 9.30 -7.69
CA GLY A 83 -13.52 9.13 -7.86
C GLY A 83 -13.10 8.67 -9.27
N TYR A 84 -14.01 8.16 -10.10
CA TYR A 84 -13.73 7.87 -11.51
C TYR A 84 -13.69 9.11 -12.41
N LEU A 85 -14.14 10.27 -11.89
CA LEU A 85 -14.22 11.55 -12.60
C LEU A 85 -13.15 12.54 -12.13
N ASP A 86 -11.99 12.04 -11.70
CA ASP A 86 -10.84 12.82 -11.20
C ASP A 86 -10.43 14.00 -12.11
N GLY A 87 -10.62 13.85 -13.43
CA GLY A 87 -10.40 14.91 -14.41
C GLY A 87 -11.31 16.14 -14.23
N VAL A 88 -12.56 15.94 -13.82
CA VAL A 88 -13.53 17.03 -13.56
C VAL A 88 -13.18 17.76 -12.26
N ASP A 89 -12.71 17.03 -11.24
CA ASP A 89 -12.29 17.62 -9.97
C ASP A 89 -11.08 18.55 -10.15
N LYS A 90 -10.16 18.22 -11.07
CA LYS A 90 -9.03 19.08 -11.43
C LYS A 90 -9.45 20.44 -12.00
N LEU A 91 -10.65 20.57 -12.59
CA LEU A 91 -11.18 21.86 -13.04
C LEU A 91 -11.34 22.86 -11.89
N GLY A 92 -11.61 22.37 -10.68
CA GLY A 92 -11.63 23.20 -9.47
C GLY A 92 -10.27 23.79 -9.14
N THR A 93 -9.23 22.97 -9.20
CA THR A 93 -7.84 23.41 -8.98
C THR A 93 -7.39 24.39 -10.06
N ILE A 94 -7.70 24.11 -11.33
CA ILE A 94 -7.37 25.01 -12.45
C ILE A 94 -8.08 26.35 -12.29
N GLN A 95 -9.35 26.38 -11.84
CA GLN A 95 -10.03 27.63 -11.57
C GLN A 95 -9.27 28.49 -10.55
N LYS A 96 -8.85 27.89 -9.42
CA LYS A 96 -8.08 28.59 -8.39
C LYS A 96 -6.74 29.10 -8.91
N LEU A 97 -6.04 28.28 -9.71
CA LEU A 97 -4.79 28.69 -10.34
C LEU A 97 -5.01 29.86 -11.31
N LEU A 98 -6.07 29.81 -12.12
CA LEU A 98 -6.44 30.88 -13.04
C LEU A 98 -6.81 32.17 -12.31
N GLU A 99 -7.51 32.08 -11.18
CA GLU A 99 -7.82 33.22 -10.30
C GLU A 99 -6.54 33.85 -9.73
N ASN A 100 -5.62 33.02 -9.20
CA ASN A 100 -4.34 33.47 -8.67
C ASN A 100 -3.46 34.12 -9.76
N MET A 101 -3.37 33.49 -10.94
CA MET A 101 -2.62 34.02 -12.08
C MET A 101 -3.21 35.33 -12.57
N SER A 102 -4.53 35.48 -12.62
CA SER A 102 -5.21 36.73 -13.00
C SER A 102 -4.81 37.89 -12.07
N SER A 103 -4.72 37.64 -10.76
CA SER A 103 -4.23 38.63 -9.79
C SER A 103 -2.78 39.02 -10.04
N PHE A 104 -1.90 38.04 -10.23
CA PHE A 104 -0.49 38.28 -10.56
C PHE A 104 -0.33 39.05 -11.88
N LEU A 105 -1.02 38.65 -12.94
CA LEU A 105 -0.97 39.29 -14.25
C LEU A 105 -1.47 40.74 -14.18
N ASN A 106 -2.47 41.03 -13.36
CA ASN A 106 -2.91 42.40 -13.12
C ASN A 106 -1.83 43.25 -12.43
N MET A 107 -0.99 42.68 -11.57
CA MET A 107 0.12 43.39 -10.94
C MET A 107 1.32 43.53 -11.89
N TYR A 108 1.62 42.48 -12.65
CA TYR A 108 2.84 42.37 -13.46
C TYR A 108 2.75 43.08 -14.81
N TYR A 109 1.61 43.00 -15.51
CA TYR A 109 1.50 43.49 -16.88
C TYR A 109 1.52 45.03 -16.93
N ASN A 110 2.55 45.57 -17.60
CA ASN A 110 2.70 46.98 -17.95
C ASN A 110 3.41 47.09 -19.31
N GLN A 111 2.90 47.96 -20.19
CA GLN A 111 3.45 48.14 -21.55
C GLN A 111 4.88 48.66 -21.59
N GLU A 112 5.33 49.36 -20.55
CA GLU A 112 6.72 49.83 -20.47
C GLU A 112 7.72 48.68 -20.27
N VAL A 113 7.27 47.56 -19.70
CA VAL A 113 8.09 46.39 -19.34
C VAL A 113 7.80 45.19 -20.25
N ASN A 114 6.57 45.04 -20.72
CA ASN A 114 6.11 43.90 -21.52
C ASN A 114 5.87 44.31 -22.98
N LYS A 115 6.67 43.77 -23.91
CA LYS A 115 6.57 44.04 -25.36
C LYS A 115 5.56 43.13 -26.09
N GLY A 116 4.42 42.85 -25.45
CA GLY A 116 3.39 41.99 -26.03
C GLY A 116 2.56 42.69 -27.11
N SER A 117 1.75 41.92 -27.85
CA SER A 117 0.92 42.41 -28.96
C SER A 117 -0.34 43.21 -28.54
N TYR A 118 -0.56 43.42 -27.24
CA TYR A 118 -1.77 44.06 -26.72
C TYR A 118 -1.66 45.60 -26.72
N PRO A 119 -2.73 46.32 -27.09
CA PRO A 119 -2.72 47.77 -27.28
C PRO A 119 -2.68 48.57 -25.97
N ASP A 120 -3.18 48.01 -24.86
CA ASP A 120 -3.14 48.56 -23.51
C ASP A 120 -3.37 47.44 -22.46
N LYS A 121 -3.24 47.80 -21.17
CA LYS A 121 -3.45 46.86 -20.05
C LYS A 121 -4.91 46.44 -19.94
N GLU A 122 -5.83 47.34 -20.25
CA GLU A 122 -7.27 47.13 -20.22
C GLU A 122 -7.69 46.03 -21.20
N ALA A 123 -7.20 46.06 -22.44
CA ALA A 123 -7.43 45.04 -23.46
C ALA A 123 -6.84 43.68 -23.05
N PHE A 124 -5.62 43.67 -22.51
CA PHE A 124 -5.01 42.45 -21.98
C PHE A 124 -5.84 41.84 -20.84
N MET A 125 -6.24 42.65 -19.86
CA MET A 125 -7.04 42.17 -18.74
C MET A 125 -8.47 41.77 -19.15
N ALA A 126 -9.04 42.37 -20.20
CA ALA A 126 -10.32 41.95 -20.75
C ALA A 126 -10.29 40.52 -21.29
N ASP A 127 -9.21 40.13 -21.98
CA ASP A 127 -9.03 38.75 -22.45
C ASP A 127 -8.80 37.77 -21.29
N VAL A 128 -8.03 38.17 -20.27
CA VAL A 128 -7.86 37.36 -19.05
C VAL A 128 -9.22 37.09 -18.38
N GLU A 129 -10.08 38.11 -18.27
CA GLU A 129 -11.43 37.93 -17.73
C GLU A 129 -12.33 37.10 -18.66
N LEU A 130 -12.17 37.21 -19.97
CA LEU A 130 -12.89 36.38 -20.94
C LEU A 130 -12.50 34.91 -20.80
N VAL A 131 -11.21 34.59 -20.62
CA VAL A 131 -10.72 33.24 -20.35
C VAL A 131 -11.34 32.69 -19.06
N LYS A 132 -11.35 33.48 -17.98
CA LYS A 132 -12.01 33.09 -16.71
C LYS A 132 -13.49 32.80 -16.89
N LYS A 133 -14.22 33.70 -17.55
CA LYS A 133 -15.65 33.56 -17.80
C LYS A 133 -15.94 32.30 -18.63
N THR A 134 -15.15 32.07 -19.67
CA THR A 134 -15.27 30.92 -20.57
C THR A 134 -14.99 29.62 -19.83
N PHE A 135 -13.89 29.58 -19.06
CA PHE A 135 -13.54 28.44 -18.22
C PHE A 135 -14.63 28.12 -17.19
N ASN A 136 -15.19 29.14 -16.52
CA ASN A 136 -16.30 28.96 -15.57
C ASN A 136 -17.56 28.41 -16.24
N LYS A 137 -17.86 28.82 -17.48
CA LYS A 137 -18.97 28.26 -18.27
C LYS A 137 -18.73 26.77 -18.56
N ILE A 138 -17.52 26.40 -18.98
CA ILE A 138 -17.13 25.00 -19.23
C ILE A 138 -17.28 24.18 -17.95
N LYS A 139 -16.68 24.61 -16.84
CA LYS A 139 -16.79 23.94 -15.54
C LYS A 139 -18.25 23.83 -15.06
N GLY A 140 -19.06 24.84 -15.31
CA GLY A 140 -20.48 24.82 -14.97
C GLY A 140 -21.25 23.73 -15.71
N ALA A 141 -20.88 23.43 -16.95
CA ALA A 141 -21.50 22.41 -17.79
C ALA A 141 -21.04 20.97 -17.45
N THR A 142 -19.98 20.79 -16.67
CA THR A 142 -19.47 19.47 -16.27
C THR A 142 -19.96 19.01 -14.90
N LYS A 143 -20.96 19.68 -14.31
CA LYS A 143 -21.55 19.27 -13.03
C LYS A 143 -22.34 17.97 -13.20
N TYR A 144 -22.06 16.99 -12.35
CA TYR A 144 -22.66 15.66 -12.43
C TYR A 144 -23.95 15.58 -11.60
N ASP A 145 -24.97 14.91 -12.14
CA ASP A 145 -26.22 14.59 -11.45
C ASP A 145 -26.16 13.16 -10.88
N THR A 146 -26.58 12.98 -9.64
CA THR A 146 -26.68 11.67 -8.98
C THR A 146 -27.56 10.70 -9.78
N LEU A 147 -28.58 11.19 -10.49
CA LEU A 147 -29.43 10.37 -11.37
C LEU A 147 -28.62 9.67 -12.48
N SER A 148 -27.56 10.33 -12.97
CA SER A 148 -26.69 9.76 -14.01
C SER A 148 -25.80 8.61 -13.51
N ILE A 149 -25.56 8.50 -12.19
CA ILE A 149 -24.83 7.34 -11.62
C ILE A 149 -25.70 6.08 -11.70
N HIS A 150 -26.98 6.20 -11.34
CA HIS A 150 -27.91 5.08 -11.40
C HIS A 150 -28.09 4.56 -12.82
N THR A 151 -28.26 5.46 -13.80
CA THR A 151 -28.34 5.08 -15.22
C THR A 151 -27.10 4.32 -15.69
N LEU A 152 -25.89 4.77 -15.32
CA LEU A 152 -24.66 4.05 -15.68
C LEU A 152 -24.58 2.67 -15.02
N ASN A 153 -24.98 2.56 -13.75
CA ASN A 153 -24.98 1.28 -13.07
C ASN A 153 -25.95 0.27 -13.72
N GLU A 154 -27.13 0.74 -14.15
CA GLU A 154 -28.08 -0.06 -14.94
C GLU A 154 -27.50 -0.48 -16.30
N GLU A 155 -26.82 0.43 -17.01
CA GLU A 155 -26.10 0.10 -18.25
C GLU A 155 -25.06 -1.01 -18.01
N PHE A 156 -24.25 -0.89 -16.96
CA PHE A 156 -23.20 -1.86 -16.66
C PHE A 156 -23.79 -3.22 -16.31
N SER A 157 -24.84 -3.25 -15.48
CA SER A 157 -25.52 -4.48 -15.10
C SER A 157 -26.08 -5.18 -16.35
N LYS A 158 -26.68 -4.41 -17.26
CA LYS A 158 -27.23 -4.94 -18.52
C LYS A 158 -26.17 -5.46 -19.48
N HIS A 159 -25.02 -4.78 -19.59
CA HIS A 159 -24.05 -5.05 -20.65
C HIS A 159 -22.83 -5.88 -20.22
N PHE A 160 -22.52 -5.96 -18.92
CA PHE A 160 -21.30 -6.59 -18.42
C PHE A 160 -21.52 -7.80 -17.51
N GLN A 161 -22.68 -7.93 -16.86
CA GLN A 161 -22.91 -8.93 -15.82
C GLN A 161 -22.71 -10.38 -16.31
N ASP A 162 -23.13 -10.70 -17.53
CA ASP A 162 -22.97 -12.04 -18.13
C ASP A 162 -21.50 -12.40 -18.45
N ASN A 163 -20.60 -11.41 -18.44
CA ASN A 163 -19.20 -11.55 -18.85
C ASN A 163 -18.24 -11.55 -17.65
N VAL A 164 -18.75 -11.39 -16.43
CA VAL A 164 -17.96 -11.56 -15.21
C VAL A 164 -17.69 -13.05 -15.01
N VAL A 165 -16.42 -13.43 -14.87
CA VAL A 165 -16.09 -14.83 -14.58
C VAL A 165 -16.56 -15.20 -13.18
N VAL A 166 -16.84 -16.49 -12.96
CA VAL A 166 -17.23 -17.01 -11.66
C VAL A 166 -15.98 -17.57 -10.99
N SER A 167 -15.43 -16.85 -10.01
CA SER A 167 -14.27 -17.29 -9.23
C SER A 167 -14.57 -17.27 -7.73
N ASN A 168 -13.94 -18.18 -6.97
CA ASN A 168 -14.02 -18.17 -5.51
C ASN A 168 -13.02 -17.15 -4.93
N ILE A 169 -13.35 -15.86 -5.08
CA ILE A 169 -12.48 -14.77 -4.60
C ILE A 169 -12.17 -14.89 -3.10
N PHE A 170 -13.09 -15.43 -2.29
CA PHE A 170 -12.90 -15.58 -0.85
C PHE A 170 -11.78 -16.58 -0.52
N GLU A 171 -11.73 -17.70 -1.24
CA GLU A 171 -10.65 -18.68 -1.12
C GLU A 171 -9.32 -18.11 -1.62
N MET A 172 -9.34 -17.40 -2.75
CA MET A 172 -8.15 -16.75 -3.28
C MET A 172 -7.57 -15.75 -2.26
N ILE A 173 -8.38 -14.85 -1.70
CA ILE A 173 -7.94 -13.88 -0.68
C ILE A 173 -7.35 -14.58 0.55
N SER A 174 -7.93 -15.71 0.97
CA SER A 174 -7.46 -16.44 2.16
C SER A 174 -6.03 -16.96 2.02
N THR A 175 -5.55 -17.14 0.79
CA THR A 175 -4.21 -17.68 0.49
C THR A 175 -3.27 -16.65 -0.14
N ILE A 176 -3.81 -15.57 -0.73
CA ILE A 176 -3.05 -14.62 -1.54
C ILE A 176 -2.02 -13.82 -0.74
N LYS A 177 -2.26 -13.58 0.56
CA LYS A 177 -1.41 -12.71 1.39
C LYS A 177 0.05 -13.17 1.41
N HIS A 178 0.28 -14.45 1.69
CA HIS A 178 1.62 -15.00 1.76
C HIS A 178 2.32 -14.98 0.39
N GLU A 179 1.59 -15.29 -0.68
CA GLU A 179 2.13 -15.23 -2.05
C GLU A 179 2.48 -13.79 -2.44
N ALA A 180 1.61 -12.82 -2.13
CA ALA A 180 1.83 -11.40 -2.42
C ALA A 180 3.05 -10.85 -1.68
N GLU A 181 3.18 -11.12 -0.38
CA GLU A 181 4.33 -10.68 0.43
C GLU A 181 5.63 -11.34 -0.02
N PHE A 182 5.58 -12.63 -0.38
CA PHE A 182 6.75 -13.33 -0.92
C PHE A 182 7.16 -12.79 -2.29
N ARG A 183 6.19 -12.55 -3.19
CA ARG A 183 6.43 -11.94 -4.49
C ARG A 183 7.02 -10.55 -4.35
N ALA A 184 6.50 -9.75 -3.42
CA ALA A 184 6.99 -8.42 -3.10
C ALA A 184 8.46 -8.42 -2.67
N LEU A 185 8.80 -9.25 -1.69
CA LEU A 185 10.17 -9.37 -1.16
C LEU A 185 11.18 -9.73 -2.25
N ASN A 186 10.75 -10.49 -3.26
CA ASN A 186 11.60 -10.99 -4.34
C ASN A 186 11.42 -10.24 -5.67
N ASN A 187 10.70 -9.12 -5.68
CA ASN A 187 10.38 -8.34 -6.89
C ASN A 187 9.74 -9.18 -8.02
N ILE A 188 8.87 -10.14 -7.67
CA ILE A 188 8.18 -11.03 -8.61
C ILE A 188 6.82 -10.43 -8.98
N PRO A 189 6.52 -10.24 -10.27
CA PRO A 189 5.27 -9.61 -10.72
C PRO A 189 4.07 -10.56 -10.60
N PRO A 190 2.83 -10.04 -10.64
CA PRO A 190 2.47 -8.62 -10.56
C PRO A 190 2.19 -8.18 -9.11
N GLY A 191 2.12 -6.88 -8.87
CA GLY A 191 1.64 -6.26 -7.63
C GLY A 191 2.73 -5.88 -6.62
N PHE A 192 4.01 -6.12 -6.90
CA PHE A 192 5.07 -5.78 -5.92
C PHE A 192 5.31 -4.27 -5.74
N PHE A 193 4.86 -3.43 -6.70
CA PHE A 193 4.84 -1.98 -6.53
C PHE A 193 3.67 -1.47 -5.68
N ASP A 194 2.69 -2.32 -5.37
CA ASP A 194 1.45 -1.93 -4.68
C ASP A 194 1.44 -2.31 -3.19
N VAL A 195 2.53 -2.87 -2.69
CA VAL A 195 2.65 -3.39 -1.31
C VAL A 195 2.55 -2.29 -0.26
N THR A 196 2.92 -1.07 -0.62
CA THR A 196 2.82 0.11 0.26
C THR A 196 1.42 0.75 0.26
N LYS A 197 0.48 0.28 -0.58
CA LYS A 197 -0.90 0.77 -0.58
C LYS A 197 -1.65 0.25 0.65
N THR A 198 -2.46 1.10 1.26
CA THR A 198 -3.33 0.73 2.40
C THR A 198 -4.51 -0.12 1.96
N ASP A 199 -5.08 0.21 0.81
CA ASP A 199 -6.25 -0.45 0.24
C ASP A 199 -5.89 -1.13 -1.09
N ASN A 200 -6.55 -2.26 -1.35
CA ASN A 200 -6.39 -3.05 -2.57
C ASN A 200 -4.93 -3.45 -2.91
N LYS A 201 -4.07 -3.60 -1.89
CA LYS A 201 -2.64 -3.96 -2.05
C LYS A 201 -2.37 -5.26 -2.81
N TYR A 202 -3.34 -6.16 -2.86
CA TYR A 202 -3.22 -7.46 -3.52
C TYR A 202 -4.06 -7.58 -4.80
N GLY A 203 -4.74 -6.51 -5.21
CA GLY A 203 -5.71 -6.55 -6.32
C GLY A 203 -5.09 -7.05 -7.63
N ASP A 204 -3.94 -6.49 -8.01
CA ASP A 204 -3.21 -6.89 -9.23
C ASP A 204 -2.91 -8.39 -9.24
N LEU A 205 -2.48 -8.95 -8.11
CA LEU A 205 -2.19 -10.37 -7.99
C LEU A 205 -3.46 -11.22 -8.00
N ILE A 206 -4.54 -10.78 -7.33
CA ILE A 206 -5.83 -11.50 -7.34
C ILE A 206 -6.37 -11.59 -8.76
N ILE A 207 -6.42 -10.47 -9.48
CA ILE A 207 -6.83 -10.41 -10.90
C ILE A 207 -6.00 -11.37 -11.74
N TRP A 208 -4.67 -11.35 -11.57
CA TRP A 208 -3.78 -12.22 -12.32
C TRP A 208 -4.01 -13.72 -12.05
N LYS A 209 -4.18 -14.12 -10.78
CA LYS A 209 -4.47 -15.51 -10.43
C LYS A 209 -5.83 -15.96 -10.97
N GLU A 210 -6.80 -15.05 -11.03
CA GLU A 210 -8.13 -15.32 -11.61
C GLU A 210 -8.02 -15.59 -13.12
N ILE A 211 -7.25 -14.76 -13.83
CA ILE A 211 -6.96 -14.94 -15.26
C ILE A 211 -6.28 -16.28 -15.51
N LEU A 212 -5.26 -16.64 -14.72
CA LEU A 212 -4.52 -17.90 -14.87
C LEU A 212 -5.40 -19.12 -14.60
N ASN A 213 -6.21 -19.09 -13.55
CA ASN A 213 -7.14 -20.18 -13.23
C ASN A 213 -8.16 -20.36 -14.35
N TYR A 214 -8.77 -19.26 -14.82
CA TYR A 214 -9.69 -19.29 -15.94
C TYR A 214 -9.03 -19.87 -17.20
N ALA A 215 -7.83 -19.39 -17.54
CA ALA A 215 -7.10 -19.83 -18.73
C ALA A 215 -6.76 -21.33 -18.68
N LYS A 216 -6.39 -21.83 -17.50
CA LYS A 216 -6.12 -23.26 -17.29
C LYS A 216 -7.40 -24.11 -17.43
N GLU A 217 -8.48 -23.70 -16.77
CA GLU A 217 -9.76 -24.42 -16.78
C GLU A 217 -10.41 -24.47 -18.17
N ASN A 218 -10.23 -23.40 -18.95
CA ASN A 218 -10.80 -23.28 -20.29
C ASN A 218 -9.81 -23.61 -21.41
N ASN A 219 -8.62 -24.14 -21.07
CA ASN A 219 -7.55 -24.47 -22.02
C ASN A 219 -7.20 -23.31 -22.99
N THR A 220 -7.24 -22.08 -22.49
CA THR A 220 -7.00 -20.86 -23.26
C THR A 220 -5.53 -20.78 -23.67
N LYS A 221 -5.27 -20.75 -24.98
CA LYS A 221 -3.90 -20.64 -25.53
C LYS A 221 -3.52 -19.23 -25.96
N SER A 222 -4.47 -18.35 -26.18
CA SER A 222 -4.22 -16.96 -26.59
C SER A 222 -5.02 -16.02 -25.70
N LEU A 223 -4.37 -15.00 -25.14
CA LEU A 223 -4.98 -14.07 -24.22
C LEU A 223 -4.53 -12.63 -24.46
N ILE A 224 -5.50 -11.72 -24.46
CA ILE A 224 -5.27 -10.26 -24.40
C ILE A 224 -5.81 -9.78 -23.06
N PHE A 225 -4.95 -9.19 -22.24
CA PHE A 225 -5.35 -8.49 -21.03
C PHE A 225 -5.37 -6.97 -21.28
N VAL A 226 -6.56 -6.39 -21.18
CA VAL A 226 -6.79 -4.96 -21.38
C VAL A 226 -6.72 -4.27 -20.03
N SER A 227 -5.63 -3.54 -19.81
CA SER A 227 -5.38 -2.80 -18.59
C SER A 227 -4.69 -1.48 -18.91
N ASN A 228 -5.03 -0.39 -18.24
CA ASN A 228 -4.28 0.86 -18.40
C ASN A 228 -3.04 0.92 -17.50
N ASP A 229 -2.78 -0.13 -16.71
CA ASP A 229 -1.58 -0.21 -15.91
C ASP A 229 -0.35 -0.36 -16.82
N GLY A 230 0.63 0.51 -16.57
CA GLY A 230 1.89 0.59 -17.29
C GLY A 230 3.10 0.43 -16.37
N LYS A 231 2.90 -0.04 -15.13
CA LYS A 231 3.96 -0.31 -14.16
C LYS A 231 4.91 -1.37 -14.69
N LYS A 232 6.16 -1.27 -14.23
CA LYS A 232 7.30 -2.09 -14.68
C LYS A 232 7.20 -3.57 -14.28
N ASP A 233 6.30 -3.92 -13.38
CA ASP A 233 6.00 -5.30 -13.00
C ASP A 233 4.94 -5.95 -13.90
N ILE A 234 4.16 -5.16 -14.64
CA ILE A 234 3.13 -5.69 -15.54
C ILE A 234 3.62 -5.71 -16.99
N VAL A 235 4.23 -4.61 -17.45
CA VAL A 235 4.71 -4.44 -18.83
C VAL A 235 6.11 -3.81 -18.88
N TYR A 236 6.79 -4.02 -20.00
CA TYR A 236 7.99 -3.26 -20.38
C TYR A 236 7.84 -2.69 -21.80
N TYR A 237 8.65 -1.68 -22.11
CA TYR A 237 8.62 -0.96 -23.39
C TYR A 237 9.88 -1.29 -24.19
N PRO A 238 9.78 -2.07 -25.28
CA PRO A 238 10.93 -2.37 -26.14
C PRO A 238 11.32 -1.15 -26.99
N PHE A 239 12.56 -1.12 -27.46
CA PHE A 239 12.96 -0.13 -28.47
C PHE A 239 12.22 -0.37 -29.79
N VAL A 240 11.64 0.69 -30.36
CA VAL A 240 10.93 0.64 -31.64
C VAL A 240 11.88 1.06 -32.76
N LYS A 241 12.13 0.14 -33.70
CA LYS A 241 12.92 0.40 -34.91
C LYS A 241 12.07 1.20 -35.91
N ARG A 242 12.55 2.40 -36.28
CA ARG A 242 11.99 3.17 -37.40
C ARG A 242 12.56 2.70 -38.75
N GLY A 243 11.88 3.05 -39.84
CA GLY A 243 12.34 2.76 -41.21
C GLY A 243 13.72 3.33 -41.59
N ASN A 244 14.24 4.30 -40.82
CA ASN A 244 15.60 4.83 -40.96
C ASN A 244 16.65 4.14 -40.06
N GLY A 245 16.29 3.08 -39.34
CA GLY A 245 17.17 2.34 -38.45
C GLY A 245 17.36 2.93 -37.04
N LYS A 246 16.77 4.10 -36.73
CA LYS A 246 16.83 4.70 -35.39
C LYS A 246 15.95 3.91 -34.42
N LEU A 247 16.45 3.73 -33.19
CA LEU A 247 15.71 3.19 -32.06
C LEU A 247 15.14 4.34 -31.23
N ASP A 248 13.83 4.32 -30.99
CA ASP A 248 13.18 5.20 -30.02
C ASP A 248 12.41 4.36 -29.00
N GLU A 249 12.30 4.87 -27.77
CA GLU A 249 11.34 4.35 -26.81
C GLU A 249 9.97 4.97 -27.10
N MET A 250 8.98 4.13 -27.42
CA MET A 250 7.62 4.59 -27.66
C MET A 250 6.64 3.91 -26.70
N LYS A 251 5.93 4.71 -25.90
CA LYS A 251 5.03 4.21 -24.85
C LYS A 251 3.77 3.51 -25.40
N ASP A 252 3.47 3.67 -26.69
CA ASP A 252 2.35 2.98 -27.35
C ASP A 252 2.65 1.52 -27.69
N VAL A 253 3.93 1.12 -27.68
CA VAL A 253 4.38 -0.26 -27.87
C VAL A 253 4.83 -0.83 -26.53
N ARG A 254 4.04 -1.75 -25.98
CA ARG A 254 4.32 -2.38 -24.68
C ARG A 254 4.14 -3.89 -24.76
N LEU A 255 5.03 -4.63 -24.14
CA LEU A 255 5.02 -6.09 -24.06
C LEU A 255 4.83 -6.53 -22.61
N PRO A 256 4.16 -7.67 -22.35
CA PRO A 256 4.02 -8.20 -21.00
C PRO A 256 5.39 -8.50 -20.38
N ASP A 257 5.52 -8.35 -19.06
CA ASP A 257 6.72 -8.80 -18.35
C ASP A 257 7.00 -10.29 -18.67
N PRO A 258 8.23 -10.66 -19.08
CA PRO A 258 8.55 -12.04 -19.47
C PRO A 258 8.28 -13.09 -18.38
N ARG A 259 8.27 -12.69 -17.11
CA ARG A 259 7.95 -13.56 -15.96
C ARG A 259 6.46 -13.87 -15.90
N LEU A 260 5.60 -12.92 -16.26
CA LEU A 260 4.15 -13.15 -16.42
C LEU A 260 3.87 -14.07 -17.61
N VAL A 261 4.57 -13.88 -18.73
CA VAL A 261 4.47 -14.79 -19.89
C VAL A 261 4.88 -16.20 -19.49
N ALA A 262 5.98 -16.36 -18.74
CA ALA A 262 6.43 -17.66 -18.27
C ALA A 262 5.45 -18.32 -17.28
N GLU A 263 4.81 -17.55 -16.41
CA GLU A 263 3.78 -18.06 -15.51
C GLU A 263 2.53 -18.49 -16.29
N PHE A 264 2.09 -17.67 -17.25
CA PHE A 264 1.00 -18.02 -18.17
C PHE A 264 1.30 -19.31 -18.94
N HIS A 265 2.53 -19.48 -19.43
CA HIS A 265 2.99 -20.71 -20.06
C HIS A 265 2.92 -21.92 -19.13
N ALA A 266 3.31 -21.77 -17.86
CA ALA A 266 3.23 -22.86 -16.90
C ALA A 266 1.80 -23.35 -16.66
N TYR A 267 0.81 -22.45 -16.77
CA TYR A 267 -0.61 -22.77 -16.62
C TYR A 267 -1.28 -23.28 -17.90
N THR A 268 -0.86 -22.78 -19.07
CA THR A 268 -1.58 -22.99 -20.33
C THR A 268 -0.79 -23.73 -21.39
N GLY A 269 0.53 -23.86 -21.25
CA GLY A 269 1.45 -24.37 -22.27
C GLY A 269 1.59 -23.45 -23.49
N SER A 270 1.23 -22.17 -23.38
CA SER A 270 1.32 -21.17 -24.46
C SER A 270 2.00 -19.89 -23.98
N ASP A 271 2.70 -19.21 -24.87
CA ASP A 271 3.33 -17.90 -24.64
C ASP A 271 2.52 -16.73 -25.25
N ASN A 272 1.36 -17.01 -25.85
CA ASN A 272 0.58 -16.03 -26.61
C ASN A 272 -0.25 -15.13 -25.67
N LEU A 273 0.45 -14.30 -24.91
CA LEU A 273 -0.09 -13.32 -23.96
C LEU A 273 0.25 -11.90 -24.44
N SER A 274 -0.76 -11.02 -24.46
CA SER A 274 -0.58 -9.60 -24.75
C SER A 274 -1.26 -8.74 -23.69
N ILE A 275 -0.62 -7.62 -23.32
CA ILE A 275 -1.19 -6.64 -22.39
C ILE A 275 -1.30 -5.28 -23.08
N ILE A 276 -2.52 -4.83 -23.39
CA ILE A 276 -2.77 -3.60 -24.19
C ILE A 276 -3.64 -2.60 -23.44
N SER A 277 -3.47 -1.30 -23.71
CA SER A 277 -4.27 -0.27 -23.04
C SER A 277 -5.66 -0.22 -23.65
N PHE A 278 -6.62 0.36 -22.92
CA PHE A 278 -7.96 0.59 -23.47
C PHE A 278 -7.89 1.44 -24.74
N SER A 279 -7.07 2.50 -24.74
CA SER A 279 -6.85 3.35 -25.92
C SER A 279 -6.23 2.58 -27.09
N SER A 280 -5.27 1.69 -26.83
CA SER A 280 -4.67 0.83 -27.86
C SER A 280 -5.72 -0.09 -28.49
N LEU A 281 -6.56 -0.74 -27.67
CA LEU A 281 -7.67 -1.57 -28.16
C LEU A 281 -8.58 -0.76 -29.10
N ILE A 282 -9.01 0.43 -28.69
CA ILE A 282 -9.89 1.26 -29.53
C ILE A 282 -9.21 1.67 -30.83
N ASN A 283 -7.91 1.99 -30.80
CA ASN A 283 -7.17 2.31 -32.02
C ASN A 283 -7.18 1.11 -33.00
N PHE A 284 -6.92 -0.10 -32.51
CA PHE A 284 -6.94 -1.31 -33.33
C PHE A 284 -8.32 -1.63 -33.92
N LEU A 285 -9.38 -1.40 -33.14
CA LEU A 285 -10.76 -1.60 -33.60
C LEU A 285 -11.18 -0.54 -34.62
N SER A 286 -10.83 0.73 -34.38
CA SER A 286 -11.14 1.85 -35.26
C SER A 286 -10.41 1.78 -36.59
N ASP A 287 -9.14 1.34 -36.62
CA ASP A 287 -8.39 1.17 -37.88
C ASP A 287 -9.03 0.12 -38.81
N LYS A 288 -9.77 -0.84 -38.25
CA LYS A 288 -10.48 -1.90 -38.99
C LYS A 288 -11.85 -1.44 -39.50
N ASP A 289 -12.58 -0.74 -38.64
CA ASP A 289 -13.94 -0.28 -38.91
C ASP A 289 -14.15 1.15 -38.39
N PRO A 290 -13.65 2.16 -39.11
CA PRO A 290 -13.72 3.55 -38.64
C PRO A 290 -15.16 4.05 -38.45
N ALA A 291 -16.12 3.47 -39.18
CA ALA A 291 -17.52 3.90 -39.15
C ALA A 291 -18.22 3.44 -37.86
N SER A 292 -17.96 2.23 -37.39
CA SER A 292 -18.58 1.68 -36.17
C SER A 292 -17.95 2.16 -34.86
N PHE A 293 -16.76 2.80 -34.92
CA PHE A 293 -16.01 3.28 -33.77
C PHE A 293 -15.73 4.78 -33.82
N ARG A 294 -16.53 5.55 -34.54
CA ARG A 294 -16.27 6.97 -34.79
C ARG A 294 -16.33 7.78 -33.51
N GLU A 295 -17.41 7.63 -32.74
CA GLU A 295 -17.62 8.36 -31.50
C GLU A 295 -16.61 7.91 -30.43
N LEU A 296 -16.37 6.61 -30.33
CA LEU A 296 -15.45 6.03 -29.37
C LEU A 296 -14.00 6.42 -29.65
N SER A 297 -13.54 6.34 -30.89
CA SER A 297 -12.19 6.80 -31.26
C SER A 297 -12.03 8.31 -31.09
N GLY A 298 -13.04 9.10 -31.48
CA GLY A 298 -13.05 10.56 -31.33
C GLY A 298 -12.97 11.01 -29.87
N SER A 299 -13.63 10.29 -28.95
CA SER A 299 -13.61 10.60 -27.52
C SER A 299 -12.26 10.36 -26.84
N ILE A 300 -11.40 9.50 -27.41
CA ILE A 300 -10.08 9.14 -26.87
C ILE A 300 -8.95 9.88 -27.58
N GLN A 301 -9.08 10.13 -28.89
CA GLN A 301 -8.06 10.78 -29.72
C GLN A 301 -8.33 12.30 -29.89
N ILE A 302 -8.10 13.09 -28.84
CA ILE A 302 -8.26 14.56 -28.90
C ILE A 302 -7.34 15.22 -29.96
N ALA A 303 -6.28 14.54 -30.43
CA ALA A 303 -5.28 15.14 -31.34
C ALA A 303 -5.59 15.07 -32.85
N LYS A 304 -6.57 14.30 -33.34
CA LYS A 304 -6.83 14.16 -34.80
C LYS A 304 -8.08 14.89 -35.30
N VAL A 305 -9.06 15.16 -34.44
CA VAL A 305 -10.36 15.73 -34.84
C VAL A 305 -10.24 17.20 -35.31
N VAL A 306 -9.20 17.94 -34.89
CA VAL A 306 -8.99 19.34 -35.31
C VAL A 306 -8.52 19.44 -36.78
N LYS A 307 -7.99 18.38 -37.39
CA LYS A 307 -7.49 18.44 -38.79
C LYS A 307 -8.55 18.15 -39.87
N ASN A 308 -9.70 17.55 -39.52
CA ASN A 308 -10.64 17.06 -40.54
C ASN A 308 -11.97 17.84 -40.64
N ASN A 309 -12.23 18.81 -39.75
CA ASN A 309 -13.46 19.63 -39.81
C ASN A 309 -13.18 21.04 -40.33
N ALA A 310 -12.37 21.18 -41.37
CA ALA A 310 -12.49 22.31 -42.26
C ALA A 310 -13.59 22.00 -43.29
N ILE A 311 -14.56 22.92 -43.40
CA ILE A 311 -15.70 22.97 -44.33
C ILE A 311 -17.00 22.36 -43.78
N ASP A 312 -17.79 23.17 -43.07
CA ASP A 312 -18.97 23.77 -43.71
C ASP A 312 -19.35 25.08 -43.00
N SER A 313 -19.38 26.18 -43.75
CA SER A 313 -19.55 27.54 -43.27
C SER A 313 -21.03 27.93 -43.27
N THR A 314 -21.60 28.34 -42.13
CA THR A 314 -22.63 29.42 -42.04
C THR A 314 -23.00 29.71 -40.57
N ALA A 315 -22.20 30.48 -39.85
CA ALA A 315 -22.59 31.18 -38.61
C ALA A 315 -21.53 32.23 -38.21
N PRO A 316 -21.90 33.32 -37.49
CA PRO A 316 -21.19 34.59 -37.55
C PRO A 316 -19.84 34.59 -36.82
N THR A 317 -18.92 35.37 -37.38
CA THR A 317 -17.54 35.67 -36.96
C THR A 317 -17.30 35.56 -35.44
N ASP A 318 -16.58 34.50 -35.05
CA ASP A 318 -15.98 34.28 -33.74
C ASP A 318 -14.74 35.19 -33.58
N PRO A 319 -14.52 35.88 -32.43
CA PRO A 319 -13.33 36.70 -32.20
C PRO A 319 -12.01 35.93 -32.17
N PHE A 320 -12.05 34.58 -32.20
CA PHE A 320 -10.86 33.73 -32.13
C PHE A 320 -10.57 33.06 -33.48
N ASP A 321 -10.05 33.85 -34.42
CA ASP A 321 -9.41 33.32 -35.63
C ASP A 321 -7.94 32.98 -35.34
N PHE A 322 -7.64 31.69 -35.14
CA PHE A 322 -6.29 31.17 -34.91
C PHE A 322 -5.51 30.87 -36.21
N THR A 323 -5.93 31.37 -37.39
CA THR A 323 -5.30 31.02 -38.69
C THR A 323 -3.99 31.72 -39.02
N LYS A 324 -3.21 32.19 -38.03
CA LYS A 324 -1.83 32.63 -38.27
C LYS A 324 -0.85 31.82 -37.43
N GLU A 325 -0.32 30.78 -38.05
CA GLU A 325 0.92 30.12 -37.67
C GLU A 325 2.03 31.17 -37.47
N ASN A 326 2.69 31.07 -36.32
CA ASN A 326 4.13 31.32 -36.23
C ASN A 326 4.71 30.16 -35.41
N ASP A 327 5.65 29.46 -36.04
CA ASP A 327 6.42 28.34 -35.54
C ASP A 327 6.98 28.57 -34.13
N LEU A 328 6.45 27.86 -33.13
CA LEU A 328 7.18 27.42 -31.94
C LEU A 328 6.41 26.23 -31.31
N VAL A 329 6.66 25.03 -31.82
CA VAL A 329 6.28 23.79 -31.13
C VAL A 329 7.27 23.58 -29.98
N ALA A 330 6.95 24.12 -28.80
CA ALA A 330 7.62 23.75 -27.56
C ALA A 330 6.92 22.52 -26.98
N GLU A 331 7.57 21.36 -27.12
CA GLU A 331 7.20 20.14 -26.41
C GLU A 331 7.20 20.40 -24.90
N PHE A 332 6.05 20.29 -24.26
CA PHE A 332 5.95 20.24 -22.80
C PHE A 332 6.52 18.90 -22.33
N ASN A 333 7.79 18.92 -21.95
CA ASN A 333 8.52 17.78 -21.42
C ASN A 333 8.32 17.74 -19.89
N THR A 334 7.56 16.77 -19.38
CA THR A 334 7.26 16.60 -17.94
C THR A 334 8.36 15.85 -17.16
N SER A 335 9.61 15.92 -17.63
CA SER A 335 10.72 15.09 -17.11
C SER A 335 11.74 15.83 -16.25
N GLU A 336 11.63 17.13 -16.03
CA GLU A 336 12.51 17.85 -15.09
C GLU A 336 11.89 17.98 -13.71
N LEU A 337 12.05 16.93 -12.89
CA LEU A 337 12.13 17.05 -11.43
C LEU A 337 12.65 15.74 -10.82
N GLU A 338 13.69 15.12 -11.40
CA GLU A 338 14.41 14.03 -10.74
C GLU A 338 15.75 13.75 -11.45
N SER A 339 16.84 14.37 -10.98
CA SER A 339 18.20 13.81 -10.99
C SER A 339 19.20 14.84 -10.46
N ILE A 340 19.90 14.49 -9.38
CA ILE A 340 21.24 15.03 -9.10
C ILE A 340 22.18 13.83 -8.91
N PRO A 341 23.38 13.82 -9.51
CA PRO A 341 24.25 12.66 -9.58
C PRO A 341 25.05 12.44 -8.28
N LEU A 342 25.32 11.18 -7.97
CA LEU A 342 26.30 10.75 -6.97
C LEU A 342 27.68 10.64 -7.65
N GLU A 343 28.66 11.41 -7.17
CA GLU A 343 30.08 11.22 -7.49
C GLU A 343 30.75 10.32 -6.44
N ASP A 344 31.54 9.37 -6.94
CA ASP A 344 32.51 8.53 -6.24
C ASP A 344 33.56 9.36 -5.47
N GLN A 345 34.13 8.80 -4.39
CA GLN A 345 35.58 8.54 -4.25
C GLN A 345 35.93 7.71 -2.99
N ASN A 346 36.69 6.62 -3.25
CA ASN A 346 37.81 6.05 -2.48
C ASN A 346 37.57 5.43 -1.07
N THR A 347 37.59 4.09 -0.95
CA THR A 347 38.76 3.19 -0.73
C THR A 347 39.57 3.48 0.54
N LEU A 348 39.64 2.48 1.43
CA LEU A 348 40.87 2.05 2.13
C LEU A 348 40.67 0.65 2.74
N GLU A 349 41.63 -0.21 2.40
CA GLU A 349 41.86 -1.56 2.90
C GLU A 349 42.33 -1.55 4.36
N SER A 350 42.08 -2.63 5.11
CA SER A 350 43.14 -3.51 5.65
C SER A 350 42.62 -4.43 6.76
N ASP A 351 42.71 -5.73 6.47
CA ASP A 351 43.35 -6.77 7.28
C ASP A 351 42.86 -7.18 8.68
N SER A 352 42.54 -8.48 8.71
CA SER A 352 43.14 -9.52 9.56
C SER A 352 42.35 -10.08 10.75
N ASN A 353 41.86 -11.31 10.52
CA ASN A 353 42.06 -12.52 11.32
C ASN A 353 41.96 -12.40 12.85
N ASN A 354 40.98 -13.08 13.45
CA ASN A 354 41.30 -14.36 14.07
C ASN A 354 40.08 -15.21 14.46
N ILE A 355 40.27 -16.49 14.16
CA ILE A 355 39.50 -17.68 14.47
C ILE A 355 39.53 -17.93 15.99
N ILE A 356 38.45 -18.49 16.57
CA ILE A 356 38.42 -19.63 17.52
C ILE A 356 36.95 -20.04 17.73
N GLU A 357 36.60 -21.23 17.24
CA GLU A 357 35.57 -22.13 17.81
C GLU A 357 36.27 -23.18 18.70
N PRO A 358 35.57 -24.12 19.36
CA PRO A 358 34.47 -23.99 20.32
C PRO A 358 34.80 -24.79 21.61
N VAL A 359 34.08 -24.56 22.71
CA VAL A 359 34.12 -25.47 23.88
C VAL A 359 32.72 -25.93 24.24
N VAL A 360 32.55 -27.25 24.14
CA VAL A 360 31.38 -28.04 24.55
C VAL A 360 31.40 -28.22 26.07
N ILE A 361 30.26 -27.99 26.73
CA ILE A 361 29.93 -28.67 27.99
C ILE A 361 28.45 -29.08 27.94
N LYS A 362 28.21 -30.39 28.04
CA LYS A 362 26.93 -31.00 28.42
C LYS A 362 26.79 -30.92 29.94
N ASP A 363 25.60 -30.64 30.44
CA ASP A 363 24.82 -31.65 31.17
C ASP A 363 23.47 -31.07 31.65
N ASP A 364 22.54 -32.01 31.70
CA ASP A 364 21.12 -31.93 32.03
C ASP A 364 20.85 -31.29 33.41
N LEU A 365 19.61 -30.79 33.60
CA LEU A 365 18.80 -31.02 34.80
C LEU A 365 17.38 -30.47 34.59
N GLU A 366 16.41 -31.37 34.69
CA GLU A 366 14.97 -31.14 34.80
C GLU A 366 14.64 -30.10 35.88
N LYS A 367 13.78 -29.12 35.58
CA LYS A 367 13.12 -28.29 36.60
C LYS A 367 11.67 -28.01 36.26
N GLU A 368 10.85 -28.20 37.29
CA GLU A 368 9.41 -28.02 37.40
C GLU A 368 8.89 -26.68 36.84
N VAL A 369 7.70 -26.75 36.23
CA VAL A 369 6.96 -25.61 35.67
C VAL A 369 6.24 -24.86 36.79
N THR A 370 6.79 -23.72 37.22
CA THR A 370 6.08 -22.78 38.12
C THR A 370 5.31 -21.73 37.31
N PRO A 371 4.02 -21.46 37.62
CA PRO A 371 3.24 -20.42 36.96
C PRO A 371 3.79 -19.02 37.29
N ILE A 372 3.76 -18.11 36.31
CA ILE A 372 4.05 -16.69 36.54
C ILE A 372 2.74 -16.04 36.98
N ILE A 373 2.80 -15.27 38.07
CA ILE A 373 1.77 -14.36 38.59
C ILE A 373 0.74 -15.01 39.52
N ASN A 374 1.19 -15.31 40.74
CA ASN A 374 0.47 -14.89 41.94
C ASN A 374 1.55 -14.59 42.98
N ASP A 375 1.97 -13.33 43.08
CA ASP A 375 2.66 -12.78 44.26
C ASP A 375 2.79 -11.26 44.12
N ASP A 376 2.06 -10.53 44.96
CA ASP A 376 2.20 -9.09 45.22
C ASP A 376 3.54 -8.82 45.93
N LEU A 377 4.63 -8.88 45.17
CA LEU A 377 5.96 -8.46 45.61
C LEU A 377 6.33 -7.11 44.99
N ASP A 378 6.75 -6.18 45.86
CA ASP A 378 7.13 -4.79 45.62
C ASP A 378 7.76 -4.55 44.24
N ILE A 379 7.03 -3.84 43.37
CA ILE A 379 7.59 -3.28 42.15
C ILE A 379 8.42 -2.06 42.54
N PRO A 380 9.67 -1.93 42.10
CA PRO A 380 10.38 -0.66 42.19
C PRO A 380 9.58 0.45 41.50
N SER A 381 9.05 1.39 42.28
CA SER A 381 8.41 2.61 41.77
C SER A 381 9.47 3.68 41.56
N ASN A 382 9.34 4.46 40.47
CA ASN A 382 10.24 5.56 40.08
C ASN A 382 11.69 5.16 39.78
N ILE A 383 11.90 4.62 38.58
CA ILE A 383 13.24 4.33 38.06
C ILE A 383 13.90 5.60 37.52
N SER A 384 15.19 5.76 37.83
CA SER A 384 16.08 6.75 37.20
C SER A 384 17.10 6.00 36.35
N VAL A 385 16.96 6.05 35.02
CA VAL A 385 17.81 5.33 34.05
C VAL A 385 18.16 6.22 32.85
N GLY A 386 19.35 6.01 32.28
CA GLY A 386 19.84 6.73 31.09
C GLY A 386 20.17 8.22 31.32
N GLY A 387 20.12 8.67 32.58
CA GLY A 387 20.32 10.07 32.94
C GLY A 387 19.23 11.00 32.42
N TYR A 388 18.05 10.49 32.07
CA TYR A 388 16.89 11.31 31.67
C TYR A 388 16.20 11.90 32.90
N GLY A 389 15.63 13.10 32.74
CA GLY A 389 14.86 13.74 33.80
C GLY A 389 13.60 12.95 34.18
N LYS A 390 13.19 13.04 35.45
CA LYS A 390 11.98 12.34 35.96
C LYS A 390 10.71 12.64 35.16
N PHE A 391 10.60 13.86 34.63
CA PHE A 391 9.45 14.27 33.82
C PHE A 391 9.50 13.67 32.41
N ALA A 392 10.68 13.49 31.82
CA ALA A 392 10.82 12.81 30.53
C ALA A 392 10.51 11.31 30.65
N LEU A 393 10.96 10.68 31.74
CA LEU A 393 10.64 9.29 32.08
C LEU A 393 9.15 9.08 32.43
N ALA A 394 8.44 10.12 32.88
CA ALA A 394 7.00 10.08 33.03
C ALA A 394 6.27 10.44 31.73
N ASP A 395 6.77 11.34 30.88
CA ASP A 395 6.07 11.91 29.70
C ASP A 395 4.78 12.68 30.04
N GLY A 396 3.85 12.12 30.84
CA GLY A 396 2.58 12.74 31.20
C GLY A 396 2.71 14.09 31.90
N GLY A 397 3.79 14.29 32.67
CA GLY A 397 4.13 15.55 33.32
C GLY A 397 5.24 16.34 32.63
N TYR A 398 5.64 15.98 31.41
CA TYR A 398 6.71 16.68 30.71
C TYR A 398 6.21 18.01 30.14
N GLU A 399 6.92 19.08 30.48
CA GLU A 399 6.75 20.40 29.90
C GLU A 399 8.05 20.78 29.18
N ASN A 400 7.91 21.20 27.93
CA ASN A 400 9.04 21.71 27.17
C ASN A 400 9.02 23.23 27.22
N THR A 401 10.10 23.84 27.69
CA THR A 401 10.29 25.30 27.77
C THR A 401 11.11 25.87 26.60
N ASN A 402 11.61 25.02 25.70
CA ASN A 402 12.35 25.41 24.51
C ASN A 402 11.40 25.93 23.41
N THR A 403 11.93 26.76 22.52
CA THR A 403 11.21 27.30 21.35
C THR A 403 11.80 26.81 20.02
N ASP A 404 12.59 25.73 20.07
CA ASP A 404 13.21 25.14 18.89
C ASP A 404 12.24 24.27 18.07
N ASN A 405 12.71 23.77 16.92
CA ASN A 405 11.92 22.88 16.07
C ASN A 405 11.52 21.59 16.78
N GLY A 406 12.31 21.12 17.76
CA GLY A 406 11.98 19.97 18.59
C GLY A 406 10.74 20.21 19.46
N ALA A 407 10.61 21.41 20.01
CA ALA A 407 9.43 21.82 20.77
C ALA A 407 8.17 21.81 19.90
N GLN A 408 8.25 22.29 18.66
CA GLN A 408 7.11 22.24 17.74
C GLN A 408 6.70 20.79 17.42
N ILE A 409 7.68 19.92 17.10
CA ILE A 409 7.43 18.49 16.82
C ILE A 409 6.76 17.83 18.04
N TYR A 410 7.29 18.07 19.24
CA TYR A 410 6.72 17.54 20.47
C TYR A 410 5.27 17.97 20.69
N GLN A 411 4.94 19.26 20.53
CA GLN A 411 3.57 19.75 20.71
C GLN A 411 2.57 19.09 19.75
N LEU A 412 2.99 18.89 18.49
CA LEU A 412 2.17 18.22 17.48
C LEU A 412 1.96 16.74 17.78
N LEU A 413 2.99 16.04 18.24
CA LEU A 413 2.90 14.61 18.58
C LEU A 413 2.13 14.34 19.87
N LYS A 414 2.23 15.25 20.86
CA LYS A 414 1.47 15.18 22.11
C LYS A 414 -0.03 15.43 21.93
N ALA A 415 -0.43 16.06 20.82
CA ALA A 415 -1.83 16.27 20.52
C ALA A 415 -2.54 14.92 20.34
N ASN A 416 -3.62 14.67 21.10
CA ASN A 416 -4.41 13.43 21.02
C ASN A 416 -5.29 13.36 19.74
N ASN A 417 -4.78 13.83 18.60
CA ASN A 417 -5.46 13.73 17.31
C ASN A 417 -4.47 13.42 16.18
N TRP A 418 -4.84 12.46 15.34
CA TRP A 418 -4.02 11.93 14.25
C TRP A 418 -3.58 12.98 13.22
N TYR A 419 -4.36 14.04 12.96
CA TYR A 419 -3.96 15.12 12.04
C TYR A 419 -2.70 15.84 12.52
N SER A 420 -2.70 16.28 13.78
CA SER A 420 -1.57 16.98 14.40
C SER A 420 -0.36 16.04 14.53
N GLN A 421 -0.60 14.79 14.92
CA GLN A 421 0.48 13.79 15.05
C GLN A 421 1.15 13.48 13.72
N ASN A 422 0.37 13.32 12.64
CA ASN A 422 0.91 13.10 11.30
C ASN A 422 1.73 14.30 10.81
N GLU A 423 1.28 15.52 11.10
CA GLU A 423 2.06 16.73 10.84
C GLU A 423 3.39 16.72 11.63
N GLY A 424 3.35 16.35 12.91
CA GLY A 424 4.54 16.21 13.75
C GLY A 424 5.58 15.24 13.19
N ILE A 425 5.16 14.08 12.69
CA ILE A 425 6.05 13.12 12.03
C ILE A 425 6.63 13.68 10.73
N ASN A 426 5.80 14.36 9.92
CA ASN A 426 6.26 14.99 8.69
C ASN A 426 7.31 16.07 8.93
N LEU A 427 7.15 16.87 10.00
CA LEU A 427 8.16 17.84 10.43
C LEU A 427 9.43 17.14 10.92
N PHE A 428 9.31 16.07 11.71
CA PHE A 428 10.44 15.27 12.17
C PHE A 428 11.27 14.71 11.00
N ARG A 429 10.61 14.25 9.92
CA ARG A 429 11.29 13.77 8.70
C ARG A 429 12.03 14.90 7.97
N LYS A 430 11.36 16.04 7.77
CA LYS A 430 11.87 17.15 6.94
C LYS A 430 12.97 17.96 7.62
N PHE A 431 12.91 18.16 8.93
CA PHE A 431 13.82 19.11 9.58
C PHE A 431 15.22 18.54 9.81
N PRO A 432 16.27 19.36 9.62
CA PRO A 432 17.61 19.03 10.07
C PRO A 432 17.65 19.10 11.60
N LEU A 433 17.59 17.93 12.25
CA LEU A 433 17.57 17.82 13.72
C LEU A 433 18.96 17.98 14.36
N LEU A 434 19.96 18.44 13.59
CA LEU A 434 21.37 18.57 13.98
C LEU A 434 21.58 19.52 15.17
N GLU A 435 20.65 20.45 15.40
CA GLU A 435 20.78 21.48 16.44
C GLU A 435 20.12 21.11 17.78
N ILE A 436 19.30 20.04 17.82
CA ILE A 436 18.61 19.63 19.04
C ILE A 436 19.57 18.85 19.94
N LYS A 437 19.99 19.50 21.04
CA LYS A 437 20.91 18.91 22.03
C LYS A 437 20.20 18.44 23.31
N ASP A 438 18.91 18.72 23.43
CA ASP A 438 18.11 18.32 24.58
C ASP A 438 17.70 16.84 24.43
N LYS A 439 18.40 15.97 25.17
CA LYS A 439 18.12 14.54 25.18
C LYS A 439 16.76 14.19 25.79
N ASP A 440 16.28 14.95 26.77
CA ASP A 440 15.00 14.69 27.43
C ASP A 440 13.86 14.96 26.44
N LEU A 441 13.97 16.04 25.66
CA LEU A 441 13.04 16.35 24.58
C LEU A 441 13.02 15.26 23.51
N LEU A 442 14.19 14.85 23.02
CA LEU A 442 14.30 13.80 22.00
C LEU A 442 13.72 12.46 22.49
N PHE A 443 13.98 12.12 23.76
CA PHE A 443 13.42 10.93 24.38
C PHE A 443 11.89 10.98 24.44
N VAL A 444 11.32 12.11 24.86
CA VAL A 444 9.87 12.30 24.91
C VAL A 444 9.24 12.29 23.52
N ILE A 445 9.90 12.90 22.52
CA ILE A 445 9.47 12.78 21.11
C ILE A 445 9.40 11.31 20.70
N GLY A 446 10.44 10.52 21.00
CA GLY A 446 10.46 9.09 20.70
C GLY A 446 9.27 8.33 21.31
N ARG A 447 8.95 8.62 22.57
CA ARG A 447 7.75 8.06 23.22
C ARG A 447 6.48 8.44 22.48
N ASN A 448 6.30 9.73 22.18
CA ASN A 448 5.08 10.22 21.53
C ASN A 448 4.95 9.73 20.07
N ILE A 449 6.05 9.52 19.34
CA ILE A 449 6.04 8.85 18.02
C ILE A 449 5.43 7.46 18.14
N TYR A 450 5.91 6.66 19.09
CA TYR A 450 5.40 5.30 19.30
C TYR A 450 3.95 5.31 19.79
N GLN A 451 3.60 6.24 20.69
CA GLN A 451 2.23 6.43 21.14
C GLN A 451 1.26 6.76 20.00
N ALA A 452 1.66 7.66 19.09
CA ALA A 452 0.89 8.04 17.91
C ALA A 452 0.69 6.86 16.95
N GLY A 453 1.73 6.04 16.75
CA GLY A 453 1.65 4.81 15.94
C GLY A 453 0.60 3.83 16.47
N CYS A 454 0.67 3.47 17.76
CA CYS A 454 -0.35 2.66 18.41
C CYS A 454 -1.74 3.32 18.45
N GLY A 455 -1.78 4.66 18.34
CA GLY A 455 -3.02 5.45 18.21
C GLY A 455 -3.57 5.52 16.78
N ASN A 456 -3.01 4.73 15.85
CA ASN A 456 -3.36 4.70 14.43
C ASN A 456 -3.05 5.99 13.64
N ALA A 457 -2.09 6.80 14.08
CA ALA A 457 -1.56 7.90 13.28
C ALA A 457 -0.72 7.33 12.12
N PHE A 458 -1.25 7.44 10.90
CA PHE A 458 -0.69 6.82 9.69
C PHE A 458 0.80 7.13 9.46
N GLU A 459 1.21 8.39 9.58
CA GLU A 459 2.61 8.75 9.34
C GLU A 459 3.54 8.17 10.43
N ALA A 460 3.04 8.05 11.66
CA ALA A 460 3.80 7.43 12.75
C ALA A 460 3.95 5.92 12.53
N ILE A 461 2.91 5.23 12.04
CA ILE A 461 2.99 3.82 11.63
C ILE A 461 4.04 3.66 10.53
N ASN A 462 3.95 4.44 9.44
CA ASN A 462 4.92 4.37 8.35
C ASN A 462 6.34 4.66 8.82
N PHE A 463 6.52 5.62 9.74
CA PHE A 463 7.83 5.92 10.32
C PHE A 463 8.36 4.75 11.14
N LEU A 464 7.51 4.07 11.90
CA LEU A 464 7.89 2.92 12.72
C LEU A 464 8.16 1.66 11.86
N ASP A 465 7.42 1.45 10.79
CA ASP A 465 7.66 0.33 9.85
C ASP A 465 9.00 0.44 9.13
N GLU A 466 9.46 1.68 8.87
CA GLU A 466 10.78 1.96 8.31
C GLU A 466 11.80 2.43 9.36
N LEU A 467 11.55 2.19 10.66
CA LEU A 467 12.28 2.82 11.77
C LEU A 467 13.80 2.71 11.63
N SER A 468 14.30 1.52 11.28
CA SER A 468 15.71 1.27 11.05
C SER A 468 16.31 2.24 10.03
N ASN A 469 15.69 2.35 8.85
CA ASN A 469 16.18 3.20 7.77
C ASN A 469 16.04 4.68 8.13
N GLN A 470 14.89 5.06 8.68
CA GLN A 470 14.59 6.44 9.04
C GLN A 470 15.56 6.99 10.09
N LEU A 471 15.90 6.19 11.11
CA LEU A 471 16.86 6.60 12.14
C LEU A 471 18.32 6.56 11.68
N LEU A 472 18.69 5.69 10.73
CA LEU A 472 20.04 5.68 10.15
C LEU A 472 20.34 6.97 9.37
N LEU A 473 19.32 7.64 8.83
CA LEU A 473 19.43 8.93 8.14
C LEU A 473 19.55 10.13 9.10
N LYS A 474 19.37 9.93 10.41
CA LYS A 474 19.42 11.00 11.41
C LYS A 474 20.77 11.02 12.15
N PRO A 475 21.14 12.16 12.76
CA PRO A 475 22.36 12.25 13.56
C PRO A 475 22.35 11.22 14.69
N ILE A 476 23.48 10.55 14.95
CA ILE A 476 23.59 9.45 15.93
C ILE A 476 22.98 9.83 17.29
N PHE A 477 23.28 11.03 17.78
CA PHE A 477 22.74 11.55 19.04
C PHE A 477 21.20 11.63 19.05
N VAL A 478 20.60 12.08 17.94
CA VAL A 478 19.14 12.17 17.77
C VAL A 478 18.55 10.77 17.71
N SER A 479 19.11 9.89 16.88
CA SER A 479 18.63 8.53 16.68
C SER A 479 18.65 7.73 17.97
N GLU A 480 19.72 7.83 18.76
CA GLU A 480 19.86 7.16 20.05
C GLU A 480 18.73 7.54 21.00
N HIS A 481 18.49 8.84 21.20
CA HIS A 481 17.53 9.30 22.20
C HIS A 481 16.07 9.11 21.75
N ILE A 482 15.78 9.24 20.47
CA ILE A 482 14.47 8.89 19.90
C ILE A 482 14.19 7.40 20.10
N LEU A 483 15.15 6.54 19.74
CA LEU A 483 14.98 5.09 19.87
C LEU A 483 14.86 4.65 21.33
N ASN A 484 15.59 5.31 22.25
CA ASN A 484 15.44 5.10 23.69
C ASN A 484 14.00 5.37 24.13
N GLY A 485 13.42 6.49 23.69
CA GLY A 485 12.02 6.83 23.97
C GLY A 485 11.03 5.81 23.42
N ILE A 486 11.21 5.40 22.15
CA ILE A 486 10.36 4.38 21.50
C ILE A 486 10.38 3.06 22.28
N PHE A 487 11.56 2.54 22.60
CA PHE A 487 11.69 1.33 23.42
C PHE A 487 11.04 1.51 24.80
N TYR A 488 11.24 2.67 25.44
CA TYR A 488 10.71 2.91 26.78
C TYR A 488 9.18 2.88 26.81
N GLU A 489 8.52 3.44 25.79
CA GLU A 489 7.06 3.52 25.72
C GLU A 489 6.37 2.15 25.68
N ILE A 490 7.03 1.13 25.11
CA ILE A 490 6.54 -0.25 25.06
C ILE A 490 6.34 -0.81 26.48
N TYR A 491 7.29 -0.51 27.38
CA TYR A 491 7.40 -1.15 28.69
C TYR A 491 6.96 -0.28 29.86
N PHE A 492 6.98 1.04 29.72
CA PHE A 492 6.67 1.99 30.79
C PHE A 492 5.51 2.91 30.41
N ASN A 493 4.65 3.22 31.38
CA ASN A 493 3.50 4.10 31.19
C ASN A 493 3.87 5.59 31.37
N ASN A 494 2.88 6.46 31.26
CA ASN A 494 3.02 7.91 31.41
C ASN A 494 3.23 8.39 32.87
N ALA A 495 3.38 7.45 33.81
CA ALA A 495 3.71 7.69 35.21
C ALA A 495 5.09 7.10 35.57
N ASN A 496 5.88 6.67 34.57
CA ASN A 496 7.16 5.99 34.76
C ASN A 496 7.06 4.63 35.47
N GLU A 497 5.95 3.92 35.27
CA GLU A 497 5.70 2.61 35.89
C GLU A 497 5.75 1.50 34.85
N PHE A 498 6.33 0.36 35.23
CA PHE A 498 6.42 -0.81 34.36
C PHE A 498 5.02 -1.42 34.09
N ARG A 499 4.71 -1.64 32.81
CA ARG A 499 3.37 -2.01 32.32
C ARG A 499 2.94 -3.46 32.64
N ARG A 500 3.85 -4.32 33.10
CA ARG A 500 3.61 -5.74 33.43
C ARG A 500 2.99 -6.55 32.28
N ASN A 501 1.67 -6.64 32.22
CA ASN A 501 0.93 -7.34 31.16
C ASN A 501 0.25 -6.36 30.19
N LYS A 502 0.20 -5.05 30.48
CA LYS A 502 -0.40 -4.02 29.62
C LYS A 502 0.64 -3.34 28.73
N PHE A 503 1.56 -4.13 28.17
CA PHE A 503 2.58 -3.60 27.26
C PHE A 503 1.92 -2.91 26.06
N LYS A 504 2.59 -1.88 25.55
CA LYS A 504 2.15 -1.20 24.34
C LYS A 504 2.90 -1.81 23.17
N ALA A 505 2.50 -2.99 22.72
CA ALA A 505 3.32 -3.84 21.84
C ALA A 505 2.75 -4.06 20.43
N ASP A 506 1.77 -3.24 20.01
CA ASP A 506 1.13 -3.34 18.68
C ASP A 506 2.14 -3.26 17.53
N LEU A 507 3.19 -2.45 17.70
CA LEU A 507 4.23 -2.19 16.70
C LEU A 507 5.61 -2.70 17.14
N ILE A 508 5.64 -3.64 18.09
CA ILE A 508 6.90 -4.14 18.69
C ILE A 508 7.84 -4.77 17.67
N GLY A 509 7.30 -5.40 16.61
CA GLY A 509 8.07 -6.04 15.56
C GLY A 509 9.01 -5.07 14.84
N SER A 510 8.51 -3.89 14.47
CA SER A 510 9.29 -2.87 13.77
C SER A 510 10.36 -2.25 14.68
N VAL A 511 10.09 -2.17 15.99
CA VAL A 511 11.08 -1.69 16.97
C VAL A 511 12.18 -2.72 17.21
N PHE A 512 11.85 -3.99 17.40
CA PHE A 512 12.85 -5.05 17.58
C PHE A 512 13.67 -5.34 16.32
N ALA A 513 13.21 -4.96 15.13
CA ALA A 513 14.02 -5.00 13.92
C ALA A 513 15.27 -4.11 14.01
N THR A 514 15.29 -3.11 14.92
CA THR A 514 16.45 -2.24 15.15
C THR A 514 17.52 -2.87 16.04
N GLN A 515 17.22 -3.94 16.78
CA GLN A 515 18.06 -4.43 17.89
C GLN A 515 19.43 -4.97 17.45
N THR A 516 19.52 -5.50 16.23
CA THR A 516 20.75 -6.09 15.67
C THR A 516 21.63 -5.05 14.95
N ILE A 517 21.19 -3.80 14.84
CA ILE A 517 21.92 -2.74 14.13
C ILE A 517 23.00 -2.17 15.06
N ASN A 518 24.25 -2.19 14.60
CA ASN A 518 25.42 -1.78 15.39
C ASN A 518 25.33 -0.33 15.90
N GLN A 519 24.77 0.60 15.11
CA GLN A 519 24.60 2.00 15.53
C GLN A 519 23.66 2.16 16.73
N PHE A 520 22.71 1.24 16.91
CA PHE A 520 21.67 1.32 17.96
C PHE A 520 22.03 0.52 19.23
N GLN A 521 23.24 -0.03 19.31
CA GLN A 521 23.74 -0.72 20.49
C GLN A 521 23.67 0.10 21.79
N PRO A 522 23.92 1.43 21.81
CA PRO A 522 23.68 2.25 22.98
C PRO A 522 22.22 2.22 23.46
N SER A 523 21.26 2.24 22.53
CA SER A 523 19.84 2.17 22.86
C SER A 523 19.42 0.83 23.41
N ILE A 524 19.98 -0.26 22.89
CA ILE A 524 19.78 -1.60 23.44
C ILE A 524 20.32 -1.68 24.86
N LYS A 525 21.55 -1.21 25.11
CA LYS A 525 22.11 -1.15 26.48
C LYS A 525 21.24 -0.32 27.42
N PHE A 526 20.72 0.81 26.96
CA PHE A 526 19.80 1.65 27.74
C PHE A 526 18.55 0.88 28.16
N ILE A 527 17.81 0.30 27.20
CA ILE A 527 16.54 -0.37 27.53
C ILE A 527 16.77 -1.65 28.33
N THR A 528 17.81 -2.45 28.03
CA THR A 528 18.15 -3.62 28.85
C THR A 528 18.46 -3.22 30.30
N SER A 529 19.14 -2.09 30.51
CA SER A 529 19.39 -1.55 31.86
C SER A 529 18.11 -1.10 32.55
N ALA A 530 17.19 -0.44 31.83
CA ALA A 530 15.89 -0.04 32.37
C ALA A 530 15.02 -1.24 32.77
N LEU A 531 15.12 -2.34 32.01
CA LEU A 531 14.35 -3.57 32.23
C LEU A 531 15.00 -4.54 33.22
N ALA A 532 16.26 -4.31 33.63
CA ALA A 532 16.99 -5.20 34.53
C ALA A 532 16.25 -5.50 35.86
N PRO A 533 15.62 -4.51 36.54
CA PRO A 533 14.83 -4.76 37.74
C PRO A 533 13.59 -5.64 37.49
N PHE A 534 13.13 -5.73 36.23
CA PHE A 534 11.91 -6.42 35.83
C PHE A 534 12.13 -7.74 35.08
N LYS A 535 13.37 -8.24 35.06
CA LYS A 535 13.74 -9.44 34.28
C LYS A 535 12.83 -10.64 34.54
N LYS A 536 12.29 -10.81 35.75
CA LYS A 536 11.38 -11.93 36.08
C LYS A 536 10.03 -11.89 35.36
N TRP A 537 9.59 -10.73 34.87
CA TRP A 537 8.33 -10.54 34.16
C TRP A 537 8.49 -10.51 32.64
N LEU A 538 9.71 -10.66 32.12
CA LEU A 538 10.02 -10.57 30.69
C LEU A 538 10.46 -11.95 30.18
N ILE A 539 9.88 -12.40 29.08
CA ILE A 539 10.28 -13.66 28.43
C ILE A 539 11.46 -13.43 27.50
N ILE A 540 11.39 -12.37 26.68
CA ILE A 540 12.48 -11.86 25.84
C ILE A 540 12.69 -10.39 26.19
N GLN A 541 13.95 -9.96 26.18
CA GLN A 541 14.34 -8.56 26.29
C GLN A 541 14.99 -8.10 24.98
N PRO A 542 14.93 -6.80 24.63
CA PRO A 542 15.74 -6.28 23.54
C PRO A 542 17.21 -6.64 23.76
N ASN A 543 17.82 -7.28 22.78
CA ASN A 543 19.19 -7.76 22.85
C ASN A 543 19.85 -7.65 21.46
N SER A 544 21.13 -7.30 21.44
CA SER A 544 21.93 -7.15 20.23
C SER A 544 21.99 -8.42 19.39
N VAL A 545 21.80 -9.56 20.06
CA VAL A 545 21.56 -10.85 19.43
C VAL A 545 20.10 -11.22 19.70
N ALA A 546 19.31 -11.34 18.63
CA ALA A 546 17.89 -11.65 18.74
C ALA A 546 17.69 -13.07 19.32
N GLU A 547 17.16 -13.14 20.54
CA GLU A 547 16.77 -14.39 21.19
C GLU A 547 15.49 -14.97 20.57
N LYS A 548 15.33 -16.29 20.54
CA LYS A 548 14.10 -16.95 20.09
C LYS A 548 13.36 -17.54 21.28
N ALA A 549 12.04 -17.33 21.33
CA ALA A 549 11.14 -17.92 22.31
C ALA A 549 10.43 -19.12 21.67
N LYS A 550 10.67 -20.32 22.21
CA LYS A 550 9.97 -21.52 21.77
C LYS A 550 8.55 -21.50 22.29
N VAL A 551 7.58 -21.52 21.39
CA VAL A 551 6.15 -21.54 21.70
C VAL A 551 5.64 -22.96 21.45
N GLU A 552 5.14 -23.61 22.49
CA GLU A 552 4.54 -24.93 22.42
C GLU A 552 3.06 -24.82 22.83
N ILE A 553 2.18 -25.32 21.97
CA ILE A 553 0.73 -25.29 22.19
C ILE A 553 0.29 -26.71 22.50
N LEU A 554 -0.17 -26.93 23.73
CA LEU A 554 -0.72 -28.21 24.16
C LEU A 554 -2.22 -28.24 23.85
N ILE A 555 -2.67 -29.33 23.23
CA ILE A 555 -4.06 -29.50 22.78
C ILE A 555 -4.64 -30.84 23.19
N GLU A 556 -5.96 -30.90 23.34
CA GLU A 556 -6.74 -32.13 23.54
C GLU A 556 -7.90 -32.19 22.53
N PRO A 557 -8.37 -33.37 22.10
CA PRO A 557 -9.55 -33.48 21.22
C PRO A 557 -10.81 -32.89 21.87
N GLY A 558 -11.51 -32.02 21.14
CA GLY A 558 -12.83 -31.49 21.51
C GLY A 558 -13.98 -32.44 21.18
N THR A 559 -15.22 -32.03 21.46
CA THR A 559 -16.41 -32.82 21.08
C THR A 559 -16.62 -32.77 19.57
N GLU A 560 -16.67 -33.92 18.90
CA GLU A 560 -16.90 -33.99 17.45
C GLU A 560 -18.30 -33.43 17.11
N ARG A 561 -18.35 -32.19 16.61
CA ARG A 561 -19.56 -31.56 16.10
C ARG A 561 -19.37 -31.34 14.60
N THR A 562 -20.11 -32.10 13.80
CA THR A 562 -20.03 -32.12 12.32
C THR A 562 -18.70 -32.66 11.78
N SER A 563 -18.53 -32.66 10.45
CA SER A 563 -17.44 -33.28 9.68
C SER A 563 -16.01 -32.77 9.97
N VAL A 564 -15.79 -32.03 11.06
CA VAL A 564 -14.51 -31.39 11.43
C VAL A 564 -14.09 -31.84 12.84
N GLN A 565 -12.81 -32.14 13.00
CA GLN A 565 -12.23 -32.47 14.30
C GLN A 565 -11.90 -31.18 15.06
N GLU A 566 -12.57 -30.97 16.20
CA GLU A 566 -12.24 -29.89 17.14
C GLU A 566 -11.06 -30.28 18.03
N TYR A 567 -10.20 -29.32 18.35
CA TYR A 567 -9.11 -29.42 19.31
C TYR A 567 -9.21 -28.27 20.31
N MET A 568 -9.14 -28.57 21.60
CA MET A 568 -9.10 -27.56 22.67
C MET A 568 -7.65 -27.28 23.06
N ILE A 569 -7.27 -26.01 23.18
CA ILE A 569 -5.96 -25.63 23.72
C ILE A 569 -5.99 -25.80 25.24
N THR A 570 -5.15 -26.69 25.76
CA THR A 570 -5.06 -26.98 27.20
C THR A 570 -3.97 -26.20 27.90
N ASN A 571 -2.89 -25.87 27.17
CA ASN A 571 -1.82 -25.02 27.65
C ASN A 571 -1.06 -24.32 26.51
N ILE A 572 -0.40 -23.21 26.84
CA ILE A 572 0.58 -22.54 26.00
C ILE A 572 1.85 -22.39 26.83
N LEU A 573 2.92 -23.03 26.38
CA LEU A 573 4.23 -22.97 27.01
C LEU A 573 5.14 -22.08 26.17
N ILE A 574 5.79 -21.11 26.79
CA ILE A 574 6.83 -20.30 26.16
C ILE A 574 8.14 -20.53 26.90
N ASN A 575 9.16 -21.04 26.22
CA ASN A 575 10.41 -21.49 26.82
C ASN A 575 10.16 -22.41 28.04
N GLN A 576 9.24 -23.37 27.89
CA GLN A 576 8.80 -24.32 28.93
C GLN A 576 8.04 -23.69 30.11
N ARG A 577 7.63 -22.41 30.02
CA ARG A 577 6.82 -21.74 31.04
C ARG A 577 5.38 -21.58 30.60
N SER A 578 4.44 -22.01 31.43
CA SER A 578 3.00 -21.82 31.20
C SER A 578 2.64 -20.33 31.20
N VAL A 579 1.95 -19.89 30.13
CA VAL A 579 1.41 -18.53 30.01
C VAL A 579 -0.12 -18.47 30.03
N LEU A 580 -0.80 -19.61 30.12
CA LEU A 580 -2.22 -19.64 30.48
C LEU A 580 -2.38 -19.35 31.98
N LEU A 581 -3.28 -18.41 32.32
CA LEU A 581 -3.74 -18.20 33.69
C LEU A 581 -4.91 -19.16 33.96
N THR A 582 -4.82 -19.97 35.01
CA THR A 582 -5.98 -20.63 35.60
C THR A 582 -6.65 -19.66 36.57
N GLN A 583 -7.84 -19.16 36.25
CA GLN A 583 -8.69 -18.54 37.29
C GLN A 583 -9.26 -19.66 38.17
N GLU A 584 -8.99 -19.62 39.47
CA GLU A 584 -9.87 -20.29 40.43
C GLU A 584 -11.19 -19.53 40.45
N LEU A 585 -12.28 -20.18 40.00
CA LEU A 585 -13.63 -19.64 40.08
C LEU A 585 -14.07 -19.59 41.55
N THR A 586 -13.72 -18.52 42.26
CA THR A 586 -14.41 -18.17 43.50
C THR A 586 -15.72 -17.47 43.14
N GLY A 587 -16.81 -18.19 43.39
CA GLY A 587 -18.19 -17.74 43.62
C GLY A 587 -18.62 -16.36 43.14
N ASP A 588 -19.68 -16.39 42.34
CA ASP A 588 -20.68 -15.35 42.08
C ASP A 588 -20.29 -14.20 41.14
N SER A 589 -20.84 -14.33 39.92
CA SER A 589 -21.11 -13.28 38.94
C SER A 589 -19.91 -12.50 38.38
N PHE A 590 -19.44 -12.90 37.19
CA PHE A 590 -18.80 -11.98 36.26
C PHE A 590 -19.83 -11.52 35.22
N THR A 591 -20.34 -10.30 35.39
CA THR A 591 -20.63 -9.44 34.23
C THR A 591 -19.36 -8.66 33.95
N ASP A 592 -18.64 -9.02 32.89
CA ASP A 592 -17.62 -8.12 32.33
C ASP A 592 -18.31 -7.00 31.55
N GLU A 593 -17.70 -5.82 31.49
CA GLU A 593 -18.23 -4.64 30.79
C GLU A 593 -18.21 -4.77 29.25
N PHE A 594 -18.02 -5.97 28.68
CA PHE A 594 -17.94 -6.16 27.22
C PHE A 594 -18.81 -7.29 26.66
N GLY A 595 -19.56 -8.02 27.47
CA GLY A 595 -20.74 -8.77 27.01
C GLY A 595 -20.44 -9.91 26.03
N PHE A 596 -19.39 -10.69 26.27
CA PHE A 596 -19.15 -11.90 25.48
C PHE A 596 -19.68 -13.14 26.21
N THR A 597 -20.89 -13.56 25.87
CA THR A 597 -21.43 -14.89 26.23
C THR A 597 -20.96 -15.95 25.23
N GLN A 598 -20.51 -17.11 25.75
CA GLN A 598 -20.28 -18.40 25.06
C GLN A 598 -20.26 -18.37 23.51
N ASP A 599 -19.11 -18.11 22.90
CA ASP A 599 -18.91 -18.40 21.48
C ASP A 599 -17.59 -19.14 21.26
N VAL A 600 -17.68 -20.29 20.59
CA VAL A 600 -16.55 -21.13 20.19
C VAL A 600 -15.83 -20.40 19.05
N TYR A 601 -14.73 -19.71 19.35
CA TYR A 601 -13.94 -19.05 18.33
C TYR A 601 -13.11 -20.06 17.53
N GLU A 602 -13.21 -20.02 16.20
CA GLU A 602 -12.24 -20.60 15.29
C GLU A 602 -10.92 -19.82 15.43
N LEU A 603 -10.02 -20.28 16.31
CA LEU A 603 -8.78 -19.56 16.60
C LEU A 603 -7.70 -19.91 15.59
N ARG A 604 -7.32 -18.95 14.74
CA ARG A 604 -6.14 -19.10 13.88
C ARG A 604 -4.84 -18.91 14.66
N ILE A 605 -3.83 -19.72 14.36
CA ILE A 605 -2.51 -19.68 15.02
C ILE A 605 -1.83 -18.32 14.85
N ASP A 606 -1.96 -17.66 13.70
CA ASP A 606 -1.40 -16.32 13.46
C ASP A 606 -1.99 -15.27 14.41
N LEU A 607 -3.31 -15.31 14.64
CA LEU A 607 -3.99 -14.42 15.58
C LEU A 607 -3.59 -14.72 17.02
N LEU A 608 -3.43 -16.00 17.38
CA LEU A 608 -2.94 -16.39 18.69
C LEU A 608 -1.52 -15.86 18.96
N LEU A 609 -0.60 -16.04 18.01
CA LEU A 609 0.77 -15.52 18.12
C LEU A 609 0.79 -13.98 18.21
N LYS A 610 -0.09 -13.30 17.46
CA LYS A 610 -0.26 -11.84 17.57
C LYS A 610 -0.72 -11.42 18.98
N LYS A 611 -1.73 -12.10 19.56
CA LYS A 611 -2.17 -11.82 20.93
C LYS A 611 -1.07 -12.08 21.97
N ILE A 612 -0.31 -13.17 21.81
CA ILE A 612 0.86 -13.44 22.65
C ILE A 612 1.89 -12.31 22.53
N SER A 613 2.13 -11.82 21.31
CA SER A 613 3.09 -10.74 21.03
C SER A 613 2.72 -9.45 21.75
N GLU A 614 1.46 -9.03 21.62
CA GLU A 614 0.92 -7.83 22.26
C GLU A 614 0.97 -7.93 23.79
N ARG A 615 0.64 -9.10 24.34
CA ARG A 615 0.51 -9.29 25.78
C ARG A 615 1.84 -9.46 26.51
N LEU A 616 2.81 -10.13 25.89
CA LEU A 616 4.10 -10.47 26.50
C LEU A 616 5.26 -9.63 25.99
N ALA A 617 5.01 -8.68 25.09
CA ALA A 617 6.03 -7.87 24.44
C ALA A 617 7.15 -8.72 23.81
N ILE A 618 6.74 -9.75 23.05
CA ILE A 618 7.64 -10.62 22.28
C ILE A 618 7.30 -10.43 20.80
N PRO A 619 8.23 -10.00 19.93
CA PRO A 619 7.94 -9.96 18.49
C PRO A 619 7.57 -11.33 17.94
N VAL A 620 6.55 -11.40 17.09
CA VAL A 620 6.18 -12.65 16.38
C VAL A 620 7.37 -13.24 15.62
N SER A 621 8.24 -12.40 15.05
CA SER A 621 9.46 -12.83 14.36
C SER A 621 10.48 -13.52 15.29
N GLN A 622 10.36 -13.38 16.60
CA GLN A 622 11.17 -14.05 17.62
C GLN A 622 10.46 -15.22 18.29
N MET A 623 9.24 -15.57 17.85
CA MET A 623 8.56 -16.78 18.28
C MET A 623 8.90 -17.94 17.35
N GLU A 624 9.32 -19.06 17.93
CA GLU A 624 9.55 -20.32 17.22
C GLU A 624 8.47 -21.31 17.65
N LEU A 625 7.49 -21.55 16.79
CA LEU A 625 6.41 -22.50 17.06
C LEU A 625 6.96 -23.94 16.99
N VAL A 626 6.88 -24.66 18.09
CA VAL A 626 7.14 -26.11 18.12
C VAL A 626 6.00 -26.81 17.38
N PRO A 627 6.27 -27.67 16.38
CA PRO A 627 5.23 -28.31 15.60
C PRO A 627 4.24 -29.07 16.49
N ILE A 628 2.96 -28.70 16.39
CA ILE A 628 1.87 -29.45 16.99
C ILE A 628 1.80 -30.79 16.23
N LYS A 629 2.02 -31.92 16.91
CA LYS A 629 1.86 -33.26 16.31
C LYS A 629 0.38 -33.50 15.98
N LEU A 630 -0.04 -33.10 14.78
CA LEU A 630 -1.37 -33.37 14.25
C LEU A 630 -1.44 -34.81 13.74
N LEU A 631 -2.38 -35.58 14.29
CA LEU A 631 -2.74 -36.91 13.80
C LEU A 631 -3.64 -36.73 12.57
N SER A 632 -3.10 -37.07 11.40
CA SER A 632 -3.74 -37.15 10.06
C SER A 632 -3.85 -35.84 9.25
N GLU A 633 -3.42 -35.93 7.98
CA GLU A 633 -3.37 -34.84 6.98
C GLU A 633 -4.73 -34.51 6.34
N GLU A 634 -5.81 -35.22 6.70
CA GLU A 634 -7.07 -35.19 5.94
C GLU A 634 -8.15 -34.24 6.49
N LYS A 635 -7.96 -33.61 7.66
CA LYS A 635 -8.92 -32.64 8.22
C LYS A 635 -8.22 -31.39 8.76
N LYS A 636 -8.72 -30.20 8.41
CA LYS A 636 -8.26 -28.93 9.02
C LYS A 636 -8.69 -28.91 10.49
N PRO A 637 -7.76 -28.83 11.47
CA PRO A 637 -8.10 -28.74 12.88
C PRO A 637 -8.74 -27.38 13.18
N ILE A 638 -9.89 -27.36 13.87
CA ILE A 638 -10.45 -26.14 14.46
C ILE A 638 -10.00 -26.09 15.92
N PHE A 639 -9.30 -25.02 16.31
CA PHE A 639 -8.84 -24.82 17.68
C PHE A 639 -9.84 -23.95 18.45
N SER A 640 -10.22 -24.37 19.65
CA SER A 640 -11.04 -23.60 20.58
C SER A 640 -10.35 -23.44 21.94
N ILE A 641 -10.67 -22.36 22.66
CA ILE A 641 -10.23 -22.11 24.03
C ILE A 641 -11.47 -22.17 24.92
N THR A 642 -11.47 -23.00 25.97
CA THR A 642 -12.58 -23.07 26.93
C THR A 642 -12.62 -21.82 27.80
N VAL A 643 -13.83 -21.32 28.09
CA VAL A 643 -14.06 -20.08 28.86
C VAL A 643 -13.41 -20.11 30.26
N ASP A 644 -13.29 -21.29 30.86
CA ASP A 644 -12.65 -21.47 32.18
C ASP A 644 -11.11 -21.38 32.14
N LYS A 645 -10.51 -21.44 30.95
CA LYS A 645 -9.06 -21.30 30.69
C LYS A 645 -8.76 -20.07 29.83
N VAL A 646 -9.59 -19.04 29.96
CA VAL A 646 -9.39 -17.77 29.26
C VAL A 646 -8.11 -17.15 29.78
N ILE A 647 -7.13 -17.05 28.89
CA ILE A 647 -6.12 -16.01 28.99
C ILE A 647 -6.93 -14.72 29.16
N GLY A 648 -6.71 -13.95 30.21
CA GLY A 648 -7.06 -12.54 30.16
C GLY A 648 -6.23 -11.91 29.03
N LEU A 649 -6.70 -12.08 27.80
CA LEU A 649 -6.04 -11.77 26.52
C LEU A 649 -5.80 -10.28 26.44
#